data_AF-A0A925GVU9-F1
#
_entry.id   AF-A0A925GVU9-F1
#
_cell.length_a   1.000
_cell.length_b   1.000
_cell.length_c   1.000
_cell.angle_alpha   90.00
_cell.angle_beta   90.00
_cell.angle_gamma   90.00
#
_symmetry.space_group_name_H-M   'P 1'
#
loop_
_entity.id
_entity.type
_entity.pdbx_description
1 polymer ?
#
loop_
_entity_poly.entity_id
_entity_poly.type
_entity_poly.pdbx_seq_one_letter_code
_entity_poly.pdbx_strand_id
1 'polypeptide(L)'
;MTKNSEAQFAEPGNQRRGIPALKPVDPFRFSEKITGVLVIALLCSGVAFAQGDSPTALRQFIGGQVGGIQKLMVPDDAHLPQPRLPDGTLTSDQRFQTTEAKVYLGKLLFFDPVRTARILPEFGGVLATRQTGSCGSCHLGEAAGKAGTLLNFNVGGEGRGYTDASGNFIPRRRARTDVLPRLRQAPLFPDDTLVDELPTLTDVFQLAVGNPGRGRKFPLPGPLLRTGRLDAVDSVGRNSPNLVGVAFNNRQLLGGFAGEPDASPGALNPFGFPAQESVTQLLLDAHRMQDFEAAELQKIPAFVKLFRDAFPPEAAQADAARDLNLLVNDTTVLRATASFLRTIVTRNTLWDKFLAGDNNALSLSQRRGARLVFTPATDGGAGCYTCHVGPMLNKQVNDPDVTGTGQLVEENFFNLGLSDHPVQALNRLAKSNPNFIDDGRKEITGRDSDAFKFRTLTLRQLRGSRTFFHGGSFTDVRDVVRYFNAGVPQNAVTGAASTLTPRFTNPRGPNVPPGLGLSDGQVDDITDFLENALYDPAFVQFDPNSTTRTMQPNVKDLTYSVYRPDLAALGARDGFMLSGLPISNNDALSRRDAGLEFLNVNSQVRAELTRSTVIGGGRQQEDVYRITNTGQSSVDTHLLLMVRGLSGLYRMGNASGTASNGDPYLRVFLTNGLLLPGESIVRTFRFNRLPSAPPPSPAQAPVRGYSLDMLSGQGNP
;
A
#
# COMPACT_ATOMS: atom_id res chain seq x y z
N MET A 1 18.84 30.24 -50.94
CA MET A 1 20.00 31.11 -50.62
C MET A 1 20.41 30.75 -49.20
N THR A 2 21.56 30.12 -48.92
CA THR A 2 22.96 30.62 -48.98
C THR A 2 23.22 31.77 -47.99
N LYS A 3 24.24 31.74 -47.12
CA LYS A 3 25.43 30.84 -47.07
C LYS A 3 26.06 30.74 -45.66
N ASN A 4 26.88 29.70 -45.48
CA ASN A 4 27.70 29.34 -44.31
C ASN A 4 28.73 30.40 -43.86
N SER A 5 29.25 30.20 -42.64
CA SER A 5 30.70 30.22 -42.38
C SER A 5 31.07 29.24 -41.25
N GLU A 6 32.06 28.37 -41.46
CA GLU A 6 32.58 27.37 -40.51
C GLU A 6 34.05 27.67 -40.14
N ALA A 7 34.51 27.28 -38.94
CA ALA A 7 35.89 26.89 -38.59
C ALA A 7 36.06 26.67 -37.06
N GLN A 8 37.01 25.88 -36.52
CA GLN A 8 37.47 24.50 -36.84
C GLN A 8 38.51 24.03 -35.77
N PHE A 9 38.38 22.79 -35.25
CA PHE A 9 39.46 21.96 -34.60
C PHE A 9 40.16 22.48 -33.29
N ALA A 10 40.76 21.68 -32.40
CA ALA A 10 40.81 20.22 -32.15
C ALA A 10 41.20 19.89 -30.66
N GLU A 11 41.24 18.60 -30.29
CA GLU A 11 41.54 18.05 -28.94
C GLU A 11 43.05 17.70 -28.69
N PRO A 12 43.46 16.72 -27.83
CA PRO A 12 43.57 16.79 -26.36
C PRO A 12 44.99 16.48 -25.81
N GLY A 13 45.19 16.55 -24.48
CA GLY A 13 46.45 16.15 -23.81
C GLY A 13 46.25 15.45 -22.47
N ASN A 14 46.98 14.34 -22.23
CA ASN A 14 46.87 13.46 -21.05
C ASN A 14 48.27 13.09 -20.53
N GLN A 15 48.51 13.14 -19.20
CA GLN A 15 49.68 12.52 -18.58
C GLN A 15 49.46 12.11 -17.10
N ARG A 16 50.29 11.16 -16.63
CA ARG A 16 50.24 10.51 -15.31
C ARG A 16 51.61 10.58 -14.60
N ARG A 17 51.61 10.19 -13.31
CA ARG A 17 52.73 9.86 -12.37
C ARG A 17 53.11 11.03 -11.43
N GLY A 18 53.52 10.79 -10.18
CA GLY A 18 53.68 9.50 -9.47
C GLY A 18 53.85 9.66 -7.95
N ILE A 19 53.98 8.53 -7.23
CA ILE A 19 54.04 8.46 -5.74
C ILE A 19 55.40 7.91 -5.28
N PRO A 20 56.00 8.51 -4.25
CA PRO A 20 56.51 7.76 -3.08
C PRO A 20 56.27 8.52 -1.74
N ALA A 21 56.59 8.03 -0.54
CA ALA A 21 56.47 6.71 0.11
C ALA A 21 56.86 6.89 1.61
N LEU A 22 56.28 6.11 2.54
CA LEU A 22 56.52 6.14 4.01
C LEU A 22 57.99 5.74 4.36
N LYS A 23 58.63 6.04 5.52
CA LYS A 23 58.34 5.91 6.99
C LYS A 23 59.63 6.41 7.78
N PRO A 24 59.96 6.17 9.08
CA PRO A 24 59.21 5.78 10.31
C PRO A 24 59.61 6.49 11.69
N VAL A 25 58.67 6.53 12.67
CA VAL A 25 58.81 6.16 14.14
C VAL A 25 59.71 6.93 15.17
N ASP A 26 59.06 7.63 16.14
CA ASP A 26 59.23 7.71 17.64
C ASP A 26 60.58 8.06 18.38
N PRO A 27 60.63 8.26 19.73
CA PRO A 27 59.62 8.72 20.73
C PRO A 27 60.11 9.66 21.91
N PHE A 28 59.16 10.15 22.73
CA PHE A 28 59.18 10.31 24.23
C PHE A 28 59.99 11.36 25.06
N ARG A 29 59.25 12.02 25.99
CA ARG A 29 59.52 12.43 27.42
C ARG A 29 60.08 13.83 27.85
N PHE A 30 59.26 14.53 28.69
CA PHE A 30 59.62 15.39 29.87
C PHE A 30 60.42 16.70 29.57
N SER A 31 60.61 17.75 30.42
CA SER A 31 60.12 18.26 31.75
C SER A 31 60.60 19.73 31.93
N GLU A 32 60.18 20.62 32.86
CA GLU A 32 59.05 20.71 33.84
C GLU A 32 58.91 22.14 34.47
N LYS A 33 57.72 22.48 34.99
CA LYS A 33 57.42 23.32 36.20
C LYS A 33 57.67 24.86 36.31
N ILE A 34 56.88 25.43 37.23
CA ILE A 34 57.02 26.69 38.02
C ILE A 34 56.72 28.04 37.31
N THR A 35 56.00 29.03 37.89
CA THR A 35 54.91 29.05 38.92
C THR A 35 54.10 30.35 38.69
N GLY A 36 52.78 30.30 38.88
CA GLY A 36 51.85 31.34 38.42
C GLY A 36 51.71 32.66 39.21
N VAL A 37 50.82 33.49 38.66
CA VAL A 37 50.02 34.50 39.37
C VAL A 37 48.55 34.21 39.03
N LEU A 38 47.61 34.56 39.92
CA LEU A 38 46.19 34.22 39.85
C LEU A 38 45.30 35.47 39.75
N VAL A 39 44.04 35.26 39.34
CA VAL A 39 42.87 36.17 39.45
C VAL A 39 42.63 37.13 38.26
N ILE A 40 41.34 37.41 38.00
CA ILE A 40 40.73 38.27 36.96
C ILE A 40 40.73 37.70 35.52
N ALA A 41 39.93 36.67 35.28
CA ALA A 41 39.18 36.44 34.01
C ALA A 41 38.18 35.26 34.14
N LEU A 42 37.13 35.42 34.94
CA LEU A 42 35.98 34.50 34.97
C LEU A 42 34.72 35.30 34.56
N LEU A 43 33.75 34.62 33.93
CA LEU A 43 32.54 35.19 33.30
C LEU A 43 32.74 35.91 31.94
N CYS A 44 33.06 35.15 30.87
CA CYS A 44 32.56 35.41 29.51
C CYS A 44 32.75 34.25 28.50
N SER A 45 32.89 33.00 28.96
CA SER A 45 33.05 31.84 28.05
C SER A 45 32.59 30.53 28.73
N GLY A 46 31.28 30.36 28.88
CA GLY A 46 30.72 29.16 29.50
C GLY A 46 29.23 28.97 29.22
N VAL A 47 28.86 27.76 28.76
CA VAL A 47 27.50 27.21 28.64
C VAL A 47 26.50 28.06 27.83
N ALA A 48 26.55 27.91 26.51
CA ALA A 48 25.48 28.31 25.59
C ALA A 48 25.00 27.12 24.72
N PHE A 49 24.93 25.92 25.30
CA PHE A 49 24.37 24.72 24.68
C PHE A 49 23.53 23.94 25.70
N ALA A 50 22.53 23.21 25.19
CA ALA A 50 21.69 22.25 25.91
C ALA A 50 20.76 22.77 27.04
N GLN A 51 19.71 23.51 26.66
CA GLN A 51 18.40 23.44 27.37
C GLN A 51 17.18 23.16 26.46
N GLY A 52 17.29 23.29 25.13
CA GLY A 52 16.14 23.15 24.21
C GLY A 52 15.79 21.73 23.73
N ASP A 53 16.75 20.81 23.64
CA ASP A 53 16.63 19.59 22.81
C ASP A 53 16.50 18.26 23.56
N SER A 54 16.05 18.29 24.82
CA SER A 54 15.64 17.06 25.49
C SER A 54 14.34 16.50 24.85
N PRO A 55 14.17 15.16 24.78
CA PRO A 55 12.92 14.56 24.29
C PRO A 55 11.68 15.06 25.05
N THR A 56 11.79 15.29 26.37
CA THR A 56 10.74 15.88 27.20
C THR A 56 10.40 17.31 26.79
N ALA A 57 11.41 18.17 26.57
CA ALA A 57 11.19 19.55 26.12
C ALA A 57 10.56 19.62 24.73
N LEU A 58 10.94 18.69 23.83
CA LEU A 58 10.29 18.56 22.52
C LEU A 58 8.81 18.17 22.64
N ARG A 59 8.45 17.23 23.53
CA ARG A 59 7.02 16.91 23.79
C ARG A 59 6.25 18.07 24.40
N GLN A 60 6.86 18.81 25.32
CA GLN A 60 6.23 20.00 25.92
C GLN A 60 5.98 21.09 24.87
N PHE A 61 6.96 21.34 23.99
CA PHE A 61 6.81 22.25 22.85
C PHE A 61 5.68 21.82 21.90
N ILE A 62 5.70 20.57 21.42
CA ILE A 62 4.68 20.03 20.51
C ILE A 62 3.30 20.03 21.17
N GLY A 63 3.23 19.66 22.46
CA GLY A 63 2.01 19.73 23.26
C GLY A 63 1.44 21.14 23.37
N GLY A 64 2.29 22.16 23.49
CA GLY A 64 1.88 23.57 23.42
C GLY A 64 1.28 23.93 22.06
N GLN A 65 1.96 23.56 20.97
CA GLN A 65 1.56 23.89 19.59
C GLN A 65 0.19 23.31 19.19
N VAL A 66 -0.20 22.16 19.74
CA VAL A 66 -1.49 21.49 19.42
C VAL A 66 -2.55 21.63 20.52
N GLY A 67 -2.21 22.29 21.64
CA GLY A 67 -3.06 22.42 22.82
C GLY A 67 -3.36 21.09 23.50
N GLY A 68 -2.32 20.27 23.74
CA GLY A 68 -2.36 18.98 24.45
C GLY A 68 -1.76 17.83 23.65
N ILE A 69 -0.62 17.28 24.09
CA ILE A 69 0.11 16.19 23.41
C ILE A 69 -0.75 14.94 23.17
N GLN A 70 -1.73 14.70 24.05
CA GLN A 70 -2.70 13.60 23.96
C GLN A 70 -3.57 13.65 22.70
N LYS A 71 -3.75 14.82 22.06
CA LYS A 71 -4.47 14.97 20.78
C LYS A 71 -3.78 14.26 19.61
N LEU A 72 -2.52 13.85 19.76
CA LEU A 72 -1.73 13.16 18.74
C LEU A 72 -1.67 11.64 18.96
N MET A 73 -2.15 11.17 20.11
CA MET A 73 -2.15 9.76 20.51
C MET A 73 -3.34 9.03 19.90
N VAL A 74 -3.12 7.79 19.45
CA VAL A 74 -4.19 6.95 18.91
C VAL A 74 -4.90 6.21 20.04
N PRO A 75 -6.23 6.34 20.21
CA PRO A 75 -6.98 5.59 21.20
C PRO A 75 -6.91 4.07 20.95
N ASP A 76 -7.09 3.28 22.01
CA ASP A 76 -7.24 1.82 21.93
C ASP A 76 -8.48 1.39 21.13
N ASP A 77 -8.69 0.07 20.98
CA ASP A 77 -9.79 -0.48 20.16
C ASP A 77 -11.20 -0.11 20.68
N ALA A 78 -11.38 0.02 21.99
CA ALA A 78 -12.67 0.39 22.58
C ALA A 78 -12.97 1.89 22.41
N HIS A 79 -11.92 2.72 22.40
CA HIS A 79 -12.01 4.17 22.24
C HIS A 79 -11.79 4.66 20.80
N LEU A 80 -11.71 3.76 19.80
CA LEU A 80 -11.75 4.13 18.38
C LEU A 80 -13.05 4.87 18.03
N PRO A 81 -13.04 5.77 17.01
CA PRO A 81 -14.24 6.44 16.55
C PRO A 81 -15.36 5.45 16.17
N GLN A 82 -16.41 5.45 16.98
CA GLN A 82 -17.60 4.63 16.77
C GLN A 82 -18.60 5.34 15.84
N PRO A 83 -19.50 4.60 15.15
CA PRO A 83 -20.48 5.19 14.26
C PRO A 83 -21.38 6.22 14.95
N ARG A 84 -21.65 7.33 14.26
CA ARG A 84 -22.47 8.45 14.76
C ARG A 84 -23.72 8.66 13.90
N LEU A 85 -24.69 9.33 14.50
CA LEU A 85 -25.88 9.83 13.83
C LEU A 85 -25.60 11.20 13.17
N PRO A 86 -26.45 11.69 12.25
CA PRO A 86 -26.28 12.99 11.59
C PRO A 86 -26.15 14.22 12.51
N ASP A 87 -26.55 14.12 13.78
CA ASP A 87 -26.40 15.16 14.81
C ASP A 87 -25.06 15.07 15.58
N GLY A 88 -24.20 14.10 15.21
CA GLY A 88 -22.94 13.81 15.87
C GLY A 88 -23.06 12.93 17.12
N THR A 89 -24.26 12.51 17.54
CA THR A 89 -24.42 11.61 18.70
C THR A 89 -23.93 10.19 18.39
N LEU A 90 -23.51 9.43 19.41
CA LEU A 90 -23.17 8.01 19.25
C LEU A 90 -24.44 7.20 18.98
N THR A 91 -24.43 6.34 17.95
CA THR A 91 -25.59 5.49 17.69
C THR A 91 -25.70 4.38 18.75
N SER A 92 -26.86 4.26 19.39
CA SER A 92 -27.20 3.15 20.28
C SER A 92 -27.55 1.86 19.51
N ASP A 93 -27.68 1.95 18.19
CA ASP A 93 -28.05 0.85 17.31
C ASP A 93 -26.96 -0.22 17.22
N GLN A 94 -27.21 -1.36 17.86
CA GLN A 94 -26.33 -2.55 17.90
C GLN A 94 -25.95 -3.07 16.50
N ARG A 95 -26.72 -2.75 15.46
CA ARG A 95 -26.40 -3.15 14.08
C ARG A 95 -25.10 -2.50 13.60
N PHE A 96 -24.83 -1.25 13.97
CA PHE A 96 -23.61 -0.52 13.58
C PHE A 96 -22.43 -0.68 14.56
N GLN A 97 -22.67 -1.11 15.81
CA GLN A 97 -21.61 -1.29 16.81
C GLN A 97 -20.47 -2.19 16.32
N THR A 98 -19.22 -1.74 16.49
CA THR A 98 -18.01 -2.49 16.15
C THR A 98 -17.81 -3.65 17.12
N THR A 99 -17.74 -4.89 16.64
CA THR A 99 -17.47 -6.08 17.48
C THR A 99 -16.39 -6.95 16.84
N GLU A 100 -15.65 -7.73 17.64
CA GLU A 100 -14.57 -8.60 17.13
C GLU A 100 -15.07 -9.57 16.05
N ALA A 101 -16.28 -10.12 16.20
CA ALA A 101 -16.90 -10.98 15.20
C ALA A 101 -17.19 -10.25 13.87
N LYS A 102 -17.71 -9.02 13.93
CA LYS A 102 -17.91 -8.17 12.74
C LYS A 102 -16.59 -7.72 12.11
N VAL A 103 -15.56 -7.44 12.92
CA VAL A 103 -14.22 -7.07 12.45
C VAL A 103 -13.56 -8.26 11.75
N TYR A 104 -13.62 -9.46 12.32
CA TYR A 104 -13.06 -10.68 11.71
C TYR A 104 -13.79 -11.07 10.41
N LEU A 105 -15.12 -11.08 10.42
CA LEU A 105 -15.93 -11.28 9.22
C LEU A 105 -15.64 -10.21 8.16
N GLY A 106 -15.61 -8.94 8.56
CA GLY A 106 -15.32 -7.81 7.68
C GLY A 106 -13.95 -7.87 7.05
N LYS A 107 -12.94 -8.32 7.81
CA LYS A 107 -11.58 -8.56 7.31
C LYS A 107 -11.56 -9.66 6.25
N LEU A 108 -12.19 -10.81 6.52
CA LEU A 108 -12.25 -11.89 5.54
C LEU A 108 -13.04 -11.46 4.28
N LEU A 109 -14.19 -10.81 4.44
CA LEU A 109 -14.95 -10.21 3.33
C LEU A 109 -14.14 -9.17 2.54
N PHE A 110 -13.27 -8.39 3.17
CA PHE A 110 -12.46 -7.38 2.47
C PHE A 110 -11.43 -8.00 1.52
N PHE A 111 -10.90 -9.18 1.87
CA PHE A 111 -9.83 -9.83 1.12
C PHE A 111 -10.29 -10.99 0.21
N ASP A 112 -11.47 -11.58 0.43
CA ASP A 112 -11.99 -12.72 -0.35
C ASP A 112 -12.54 -12.30 -1.73
N PRO A 113 -11.99 -12.79 -2.86
CA PRO A 113 -12.47 -12.45 -4.20
C PRO A 113 -13.88 -12.93 -4.55
N VAL A 114 -14.48 -13.83 -3.77
CA VAL A 114 -15.81 -14.43 -4.06
C VAL A 114 -16.96 -13.42 -4.23
N ARG A 115 -16.73 -12.18 -3.78
CA ARG A 115 -17.71 -11.09 -3.74
C ARG A 115 -17.84 -10.31 -5.05
N THR A 116 -16.85 -10.31 -5.95
CA THR A 116 -16.93 -9.62 -7.27
C THR A 116 -17.79 -10.43 -8.25
N ALA A 117 -19.08 -10.54 -7.93
CA ALA A 117 -20.03 -11.47 -8.53
C ALA A 117 -20.99 -10.84 -9.56
N ARG A 118 -21.12 -9.51 -9.59
CA ARG A 118 -21.98 -8.81 -10.56
C ARG A 118 -21.22 -8.63 -11.86
N ILE A 119 -21.56 -9.42 -12.88
CA ILE A 119 -21.11 -9.23 -14.26
C ILE A 119 -22.35 -9.27 -15.15
N LEU A 120 -22.49 -8.27 -16.02
CA LEU A 120 -23.62 -8.03 -16.92
C LEU A 120 -23.08 -7.92 -18.36
N PRO A 121 -22.94 -9.04 -19.10
CA PRO A 121 -22.35 -9.06 -20.44
C PRO A 121 -23.04 -8.14 -21.45
N GLU A 122 -24.34 -7.89 -21.27
CA GLU A 122 -25.13 -6.92 -22.03
C GLU A 122 -24.63 -5.47 -21.91
N PHE A 123 -23.82 -5.16 -20.90
CA PHE A 123 -23.18 -3.87 -20.65
C PHE A 123 -21.64 -3.96 -20.69
N GLY A 124 -21.09 -4.90 -21.48
CA GLY A 124 -19.65 -5.08 -21.68
C GLY A 124 -18.97 -6.02 -20.70
N GLY A 125 -19.71 -6.57 -19.74
CA GLY A 125 -19.21 -7.43 -18.67
C GLY A 125 -18.45 -8.67 -19.14
N VAL A 126 -17.15 -8.71 -18.85
CA VAL A 126 -16.29 -9.87 -19.18
C VAL A 126 -16.46 -10.93 -18.11
N LEU A 127 -17.22 -12.01 -18.39
CA LEU A 127 -17.49 -13.11 -17.44
C LEU A 127 -16.23 -13.72 -16.79
N ALA A 128 -15.11 -13.77 -17.51
CA ALA A 128 -13.83 -14.24 -16.99
C ALA A 128 -13.23 -13.35 -15.87
N THR A 129 -13.81 -12.18 -15.60
CA THR A 129 -13.41 -11.29 -14.50
C THR A 129 -14.22 -11.51 -13.21
N ARG A 130 -15.30 -12.31 -13.26
CA ARG A 130 -16.10 -12.71 -12.08
C ARG A 130 -15.20 -13.35 -11.04
N GLN A 131 -15.28 -12.90 -9.80
CA GLN A 131 -14.54 -13.43 -8.65
C GLN A 131 -13.01 -13.43 -8.83
N THR A 132 -12.48 -12.46 -9.59
CA THR A 132 -11.02 -12.27 -9.74
C THR A 132 -10.43 -11.27 -8.75
N GLY A 133 -11.19 -10.30 -8.24
CA GLY A 133 -10.70 -9.25 -7.33
C GLY A 133 -11.51 -9.12 -6.04
N SER A 134 -10.95 -8.41 -5.06
CA SER A 134 -11.60 -7.99 -3.80
C SER A 134 -11.08 -6.60 -3.39
N CYS A 135 -11.59 -6.01 -2.30
CA CYS A 135 -11.05 -4.73 -1.82
C CYS A 135 -9.54 -4.81 -1.55
N GLY A 136 -9.06 -5.97 -1.06
CA GLY A 136 -7.66 -6.28 -0.87
C GLY A 136 -6.80 -6.31 -2.14
N SER A 137 -7.38 -6.28 -3.35
CA SER A 137 -6.66 -6.17 -4.63
C SER A 137 -6.20 -4.74 -4.93
N CYS A 138 -6.94 -3.72 -4.47
CA CYS A 138 -6.60 -2.30 -4.62
C CYS A 138 -6.14 -1.64 -3.31
N HIS A 139 -6.11 -2.38 -2.20
CA HIS A 139 -5.70 -1.87 -0.90
C HIS A 139 -4.73 -2.88 -0.23
N LEU A 140 -3.46 -2.79 -0.63
CA LEU A 140 -2.36 -3.61 -0.14
C LEU A 140 -1.81 -3.01 1.15
N GLY A 141 -1.69 -3.82 2.22
CA GLY A 141 -1.16 -3.33 3.49
C GLY A 141 0.27 -2.81 3.38
N GLU A 142 1.10 -3.48 2.56
CA GLU A 142 2.49 -3.14 2.27
C GLU A 142 2.60 -1.78 1.55
N ALA A 143 1.57 -1.41 0.80
CA ALA A 143 1.43 -0.11 0.17
C ALA A 143 0.62 0.90 1.02
N ALA A 144 0.60 0.74 2.35
CA ALA A 144 -0.13 1.58 3.31
C ALA A 144 -1.66 1.61 3.09
N GLY A 145 -2.23 0.51 2.59
CA GLY A 145 -3.64 0.41 2.22
C GLY A 145 -3.98 1.11 0.90
N LYS A 146 -2.99 1.40 0.05
CA LYS A 146 -3.15 1.80 -1.37
C LYS A 146 -2.92 0.60 -2.29
N ALA A 147 -3.09 0.76 -3.59
CA ALA A 147 -2.89 -0.32 -4.56
C ALA A 147 -1.41 -0.62 -4.89
N GLY A 148 -0.47 0.23 -4.48
CA GLY A 148 0.97 0.02 -4.69
C GLY A 148 1.49 0.32 -6.10
N THR A 149 0.62 0.41 -7.10
CA THR A 149 0.91 0.88 -8.46
C THR A 149 0.18 2.19 -8.77
N LEU A 150 0.55 2.87 -9.85
CA LEU A 150 -0.16 4.07 -10.34
C LEU A 150 -1.43 3.67 -11.09
N LEU A 151 -1.31 2.75 -12.05
CA LEU A 151 -2.43 2.16 -12.76
C LEU A 151 -2.95 0.95 -11.98
N ASN A 152 -4.26 0.93 -11.70
CA ASN A 152 -4.87 -0.03 -10.78
C ASN A 152 -6.22 -0.51 -11.36
N PHE A 153 -6.47 -1.82 -11.25
CA PHE A 153 -7.57 -2.52 -11.90
C PHE A 153 -8.12 -3.59 -10.94
N ASN A 154 -9.26 -3.38 -10.27
CA ASN A 154 -9.74 -4.32 -9.23
C ASN A 154 -9.90 -5.76 -9.74
N VAL A 155 -10.70 -5.94 -10.79
CA VAL A 155 -10.81 -7.19 -11.56
C VAL A 155 -10.04 -7.07 -12.87
N GLY A 156 -9.77 -8.20 -13.53
CA GLY A 156 -9.06 -8.21 -14.82
C GLY A 156 -7.61 -7.70 -14.74
N GLY A 157 -7.14 -7.32 -13.55
CA GLY A 157 -5.73 -7.12 -13.24
C GLY A 157 -5.12 -8.43 -12.74
N GLU A 158 -4.04 -8.89 -13.38
CA GLU A 158 -3.22 -9.97 -12.83
C GLU A 158 -2.14 -9.46 -11.89
N GLY A 159 -1.84 -10.27 -10.88
CA GLY A 159 -0.86 -10.00 -9.87
C GLY A 159 -1.41 -9.20 -8.68
N ARG A 160 -0.64 -9.30 -7.61
CA ARG A 160 -0.72 -8.48 -6.39
C ARG A 160 0.65 -7.86 -6.12
N GLY A 161 1.69 -8.69 -6.21
CA GLY A 161 3.05 -8.36 -5.85
C GLY A 161 3.73 -9.56 -5.19
N TYR A 162 5.06 -9.57 -5.23
CA TYR A 162 5.89 -10.63 -4.68
C TYR A 162 6.87 -10.07 -3.65
N THR A 163 7.45 -10.94 -2.82
CA THR A 163 8.52 -10.56 -1.89
C THR A 163 9.88 -10.94 -2.46
N ASP A 164 10.83 -10.00 -2.45
CA ASP A 164 12.19 -10.23 -2.94
C ASP A 164 13.09 -10.97 -1.92
N ALA A 165 14.34 -11.23 -2.30
CA ALA A 165 15.33 -11.91 -1.45
C ALA A 165 15.75 -11.13 -0.20
N SER A 166 15.41 -9.84 -0.12
CA SER A 166 15.70 -8.94 1.00
C SER A 166 14.48 -8.66 1.87
N GLY A 167 13.31 -9.25 1.55
CA GLY A 167 12.06 -9.05 2.27
C GLY A 167 11.25 -7.84 1.81
N ASN A 168 11.64 -7.15 0.73
CA ASN A 168 10.86 -6.04 0.19
C ASN A 168 9.65 -6.56 -0.59
N PHE A 169 8.47 -5.98 -0.34
CA PHE A 169 7.31 -6.21 -1.17
C PHE A 169 7.35 -5.30 -2.42
N ILE A 170 7.33 -5.95 -3.58
CA ILE A 170 7.27 -5.32 -4.90
C ILE A 170 5.84 -5.49 -5.43
N PRO A 171 4.99 -4.44 -5.42
CA PRO A 171 3.66 -4.53 -5.99
C PRO A 171 3.73 -4.81 -7.48
N ARG A 172 2.86 -5.68 -7.96
CA ARG A 172 2.83 -6.12 -9.36
C ARG A 172 1.38 -6.24 -9.81
N ARG A 173 0.97 -5.37 -10.73
CA ARG A 173 -0.38 -5.37 -11.30
C ARG A 173 -0.36 -5.02 -12.78
N ARG A 174 -1.00 -5.83 -13.63
CA ARG A 174 -1.08 -5.61 -15.09
C ARG A 174 -2.49 -5.89 -15.61
N ALA A 175 -2.99 -5.12 -16.57
CA ALA A 175 -4.28 -5.40 -17.22
C ALA A 175 -4.20 -6.65 -18.11
N ARG A 176 -5.18 -7.55 -18.01
CA ARG A 176 -5.30 -8.79 -18.78
C ARG A 176 -5.79 -8.56 -20.20
N THR A 177 -4.91 -8.09 -21.07
CA THR A 177 -5.18 -7.80 -22.51
C THR A 177 -5.55 -9.02 -23.38
N ASP A 178 -5.63 -10.21 -22.76
CA ASP A 178 -6.10 -11.49 -23.33
C ASP A 178 -7.59 -11.78 -23.04
N VAL A 179 -8.16 -11.21 -21.96
CA VAL A 179 -9.61 -11.32 -21.65
C VAL A 179 -10.33 -9.97 -21.73
N LEU A 180 -9.61 -8.86 -21.57
CA LEU A 180 -10.12 -7.50 -21.62
C LEU A 180 -10.01 -6.94 -23.05
N PRO A 181 -11.06 -6.30 -23.59
CA PRO A 181 -11.02 -5.75 -24.94
C PRO A 181 -10.06 -4.56 -25.03
N ARG A 182 -9.31 -4.48 -26.14
CA ARG A 182 -8.55 -3.28 -26.51
C ARG A 182 -9.42 -2.40 -27.40
N LEU A 183 -9.72 -1.19 -26.93
CA LEU A 183 -10.72 -0.29 -27.54
C LEU A 183 -10.08 0.86 -28.33
N ARG A 184 -8.84 1.25 -27.98
CA ARG A 184 -8.01 2.18 -28.76
C ARG A 184 -6.91 1.46 -29.53
N GLN A 185 -6.37 2.15 -30.54
CA GLN A 185 -5.18 1.75 -31.30
C GLN A 185 -3.94 2.59 -30.93
N ALA A 186 -4.10 3.63 -30.11
CA ALA A 186 -3.02 4.53 -29.68
C ALA A 186 -3.15 4.88 -28.19
N PRO A 187 -2.03 4.85 -27.43
CA PRO A 187 -2.02 5.20 -26.02
C PRO A 187 -2.18 6.72 -25.82
N LEU A 188 -2.79 7.12 -24.70
CA LEU A 188 -2.97 8.51 -24.30
C LEU A 188 -1.95 8.96 -23.24
N PHE A 189 -1.28 8.02 -22.57
CA PHE A 189 -0.27 8.25 -21.54
C PHE A 189 0.72 7.06 -21.48
N PRO A 190 1.88 7.18 -20.80
CA PRO A 190 2.79 6.07 -20.59
C PRO A 190 2.13 4.88 -19.86
N ASP A 191 2.55 3.66 -20.17
CA ASP A 191 2.03 2.39 -19.61
C ASP A 191 0.52 2.11 -19.87
N ASP A 192 -0.11 2.89 -20.73
CA ASP A 192 -1.48 2.69 -21.20
C ASP A 192 -1.60 1.44 -22.10
N THR A 193 -2.34 0.45 -21.61
CA THR A 193 -2.48 -0.88 -22.25
C THR A 193 -3.58 -0.96 -23.32
N LEU A 194 -4.19 0.18 -23.70
CA LEU A 194 -5.31 0.29 -24.67
C LEU A 194 -6.63 -0.39 -24.22
N VAL A 195 -6.73 -0.71 -22.93
CA VAL A 195 -7.95 -1.21 -22.28
C VAL A 195 -8.63 -0.04 -21.58
N ASP A 196 -9.86 0.29 -21.99
CA ASP A 196 -10.48 1.60 -21.70
C ASP A 196 -11.75 1.48 -20.86
N GLU A 197 -11.68 1.73 -19.56
CA GLU A 197 -12.87 2.09 -18.77
C GLU A 197 -12.55 3.26 -17.81
N LEU A 198 -13.38 4.30 -17.86
CA LEU A 198 -13.49 5.34 -16.84
C LEU A 198 -14.88 6.02 -16.92
N PRO A 199 -15.70 5.85 -15.88
CA PRO A 199 -16.46 6.92 -15.26
C PRO A 199 -15.62 7.63 -14.17
N THR A 200 -15.91 8.88 -13.79
CA THR A 200 -15.60 9.31 -12.41
C THR A 200 -16.58 8.64 -11.44
N LEU A 201 -16.28 8.59 -10.13
CA LEU A 201 -17.26 8.12 -9.15
C LEU A 201 -18.55 8.94 -9.21
N THR A 202 -18.46 10.26 -9.43
CA THR A 202 -19.64 11.09 -9.63
C THR A 202 -20.38 10.76 -10.94
N ASP A 203 -19.69 10.41 -12.04
CA ASP A 203 -20.37 9.89 -13.25
C ASP A 203 -21.13 8.59 -12.94
N VAL A 204 -20.54 7.64 -12.20
CA VAL A 204 -21.20 6.36 -11.80
C VAL A 204 -22.54 6.66 -11.15
N PHE A 205 -22.56 7.51 -10.12
CA PHE A 205 -23.79 7.74 -9.35
C PHE A 205 -24.70 8.82 -9.92
N GLN A 206 -24.22 9.82 -10.65
CA GLN A 206 -25.09 10.81 -11.29
C GLN A 206 -25.81 10.25 -12.52
N LEU A 207 -25.15 9.37 -13.29
CA LEU A 207 -25.61 8.95 -14.62
C LEU A 207 -26.10 7.49 -14.69
N ALA A 208 -25.73 6.62 -13.74
CA ALA A 208 -26.42 5.34 -13.58
C ALA A 208 -27.73 5.54 -12.80
N VAL A 209 -28.80 4.91 -13.30
CA VAL A 209 -30.14 4.94 -12.69
C VAL A 209 -30.55 3.52 -12.35
N GLY A 210 -31.26 3.35 -11.23
CA GLY A 210 -31.46 2.05 -10.58
C GLY A 210 -30.36 1.66 -9.58
N ASN A 211 -29.28 2.44 -9.50
CA ASN A 211 -28.20 2.26 -8.52
C ASN A 211 -28.76 2.28 -7.07
N PRO A 212 -28.61 1.21 -6.27
CA PRO A 212 -29.14 1.18 -4.90
C PRO A 212 -28.48 2.21 -3.98
N GLY A 213 -27.22 2.55 -4.22
CA GLY A 213 -26.45 3.62 -3.56
C GLY A 213 -26.98 5.04 -3.81
N ARG A 214 -28.09 5.18 -4.55
CA ARG A 214 -28.86 6.43 -4.70
C ARG A 214 -30.26 6.38 -4.07
N GLY A 215 -30.67 5.23 -3.53
CA GLY A 215 -32.08 4.92 -3.24
C GLY A 215 -32.85 4.58 -4.53
N ARG A 216 -33.66 3.51 -4.51
CA ARG A 216 -34.29 2.95 -5.71
C ARG A 216 -35.34 3.91 -6.35
N LYS A 217 -34.91 4.74 -7.31
CA LYS A 217 -35.79 5.47 -8.25
C LYS A 217 -35.30 5.38 -9.70
N PHE A 218 -36.30 5.27 -10.59
CA PHE A 218 -36.23 5.18 -12.06
C PHE A 218 -36.09 6.60 -12.70
N PRO A 219 -35.76 6.78 -14.00
CA PRO A 219 -35.93 5.89 -15.17
C PRO A 219 -34.65 5.29 -15.79
N LEU A 220 -34.82 4.25 -16.62
CA LEU A 220 -33.76 3.48 -17.30
C LEU A 220 -32.55 4.32 -17.78
N PRO A 221 -31.29 3.87 -17.56
CA PRO A 221 -30.12 4.67 -17.88
C PRO A 221 -29.96 4.98 -19.38
N GLY A 222 -29.38 6.16 -19.65
CA GLY A 222 -29.20 6.69 -20.99
C GLY A 222 -28.01 6.09 -21.76
N PRO A 223 -27.33 6.89 -22.62
CA PRO A 223 -26.29 6.39 -23.53
C PRO A 223 -25.14 5.60 -22.89
N LEU A 224 -24.81 5.83 -21.61
CA LEU A 224 -23.66 5.22 -20.94
C LEU A 224 -23.71 3.69 -20.88
N LEU A 225 -24.86 3.06 -20.57
CA LEU A 225 -24.96 1.59 -20.60
C LEU A 225 -24.70 1.01 -22.00
N ARG A 226 -25.05 1.75 -23.07
CA ARG A 226 -24.78 1.34 -24.46
C ARG A 226 -23.32 1.48 -24.87
N THR A 227 -22.44 2.00 -24.00
CA THR A 227 -21.00 2.10 -24.29
C THR A 227 -20.21 0.86 -23.90
N GLY A 228 -20.73 0.05 -22.97
CA GLY A 228 -20.05 -1.16 -22.47
C GLY A 228 -18.83 -0.89 -21.60
N ARG A 229 -18.80 0.24 -20.85
CA ARG A 229 -17.60 0.79 -20.16
C ARG A 229 -17.70 0.85 -18.63
N LEU A 230 -18.44 -0.06 -18.00
CA LEU A 230 -18.77 -0.02 -16.57
C LEU A 230 -18.55 -1.36 -15.85
N ASP A 231 -18.12 -2.40 -16.55
CA ASP A 231 -18.30 -3.78 -16.09
C ASP A 231 -17.15 -4.73 -16.44
N ALA A 232 -16.13 -4.28 -17.19
CA ALA A 232 -14.94 -5.07 -17.49
C ALA A 232 -13.74 -4.75 -16.58
N VAL A 233 -13.57 -3.49 -16.18
CA VAL A 233 -12.36 -2.97 -15.53
C VAL A 233 -12.68 -1.82 -14.55
N ASP A 234 -12.68 -2.11 -13.24
CA ASP A 234 -12.73 -1.02 -12.24
C ASP A 234 -11.36 -0.31 -12.19
N SER A 235 -11.23 0.75 -12.98
CA SER A 235 -10.17 1.76 -12.84
C SER A 235 -10.75 3.11 -12.43
N VAL A 236 -9.90 4.00 -11.91
CA VAL A 236 -10.30 5.26 -11.29
C VAL A 236 -9.44 6.42 -11.76
N GLY A 237 -10.08 7.56 -12.06
CA GLY A 237 -9.39 8.81 -12.45
C GLY A 237 -8.59 9.48 -11.32
N ARG A 238 -8.46 8.83 -10.16
CA ARG A 238 -7.74 9.29 -8.97
C ARG A 238 -7.05 8.09 -8.33
N ASN A 239 -5.84 8.29 -7.80
CA ASN A 239 -5.09 7.30 -7.04
C ASN A 239 -5.91 6.77 -5.84
N SER A 240 -5.75 5.49 -5.49
CA SER A 240 -6.42 4.87 -4.35
C SER A 240 -6.06 5.60 -3.04
N PRO A 241 -7.02 6.07 -2.23
CA PRO A 241 -6.72 6.63 -0.91
C PRO A 241 -6.14 5.54 0.01
N ASN A 242 -5.31 5.95 0.97
CA ASN A 242 -4.91 5.05 2.05
C ASN A 242 -6.09 4.78 3.00
N LEU A 243 -6.13 3.57 3.56
CA LEU A 243 -7.17 3.15 4.52
C LEU A 243 -6.78 3.35 5.98
N VAL A 244 -5.52 3.72 6.26
CA VAL A 244 -5.05 4.05 7.61
C VAL A 244 -5.84 5.25 8.14
N GLY A 245 -6.50 5.07 9.28
CA GLY A 245 -7.25 6.13 9.94
C GLY A 245 -8.65 6.39 9.38
N VAL A 246 -9.22 5.49 8.57
CA VAL A 246 -10.58 5.66 8.00
C VAL A 246 -11.67 5.91 9.06
N ALA A 247 -11.51 5.44 10.30
CA ALA A 247 -12.38 5.81 11.43
C ALA A 247 -12.42 7.32 11.71
N PHE A 248 -11.28 8.02 11.63
CA PHE A 248 -11.08 9.42 12.03
C PHE A 248 -11.47 10.43 10.94
N ASN A 249 -12.33 10.03 10.01
CA ASN A 249 -12.70 10.81 8.83
C ASN A 249 -14.21 10.74 8.58
N ASN A 250 -14.90 11.86 8.79
CA ASN A 250 -16.35 11.94 8.60
C ASN A 250 -16.71 12.23 7.13
N ARG A 251 -15.74 12.71 6.33
CA ARG A 251 -15.76 12.74 4.86
C ARG A 251 -14.69 11.80 4.30
N GLN A 252 -15.10 10.95 3.38
CA GLN A 252 -14.31 9.87 2.80
C GLN A 252 -13.99 10.12 1.32
N LEU A 253 -13.08 9.31 0.76
CA LEU A 253 -12.47 9.51 -0.57
C LEU A 253 -11.70 10.84 -0.64
N LEU A 254 -11.26 11.26 -1.84
CA LEU A 254 -10.37 12.43 -2.01
C LEU A 254 -11.14 13.75 -2.21
N GLY A 255 -12.31 13.72 -2.86
CA GLY A 255 -13.20 14.90 -3.00
C GLY A 255 -14.18 15.09 -1.83
N GLY A 256 -14.28 14.13 -0.90
CA GLY A 256 -15.24 14.17 0.21
C GLY A 256 -16.65 13.69 -0.18
N PHE A 257 -16.74 12.80 -1.17
CA PHE A 257 -17.98 12.36 -1.83
C PHE A 257 -18.91 11.50 -0.95
N ALA A 258 -18.33 10.73 -0.02
CA ALA A 258 -19.04 9.84 0.88
C ALA A 258 -18.85 10.28 2.34
N GLY A 259 -19.77 9.90 3.23
CA GLY A 259 -19.64 10.11 4.67
C GLY A 259 -20.87 10.69 5.37
N GLU A 260 -20.67 11.12 6.62
CA GLU A 260 -21.72 11.67 7.50
C GLU A 260 -21.86 13.20 7.35
N PRO A 261 -23.08 13.73 7.55
CA PRO A 261 -24.31 13.46 6.80
C PRO A 261 -24.37 14.38 5.55
N ASP A 262 -25.52 14.50 4.90
CA ASP A 262 -25.66 15.14 3.57
C ASP A 262 -25.69 16.69 3.58
N ALA A 263 -24.74 17.32 4.29
CA ALA A 263 -24.63 18.78 4.44
C ALA A 263 -23.99 19.50 3.22
N SER A 264 -23.25 18.78 2.37
CA SER A 264 -22.73 19.28 1.11
C SER A 264 -23.65 18.83 -0.02
N PRO A 265 -24.20 19.73 -0.86
CA PRO A 265 -24.90 19.32 -2.08
C PRO A 265 -24.05 18.33 -2.88
N GLY A 266 -24.67 17.29 -3.45
CA GLY A 266 -23.99 16.31 -4.31
C GLY A 266 -23.16 15.24 -3.60
N ALA A 267 -23.06 15.24 -2.26
CA ALA A 267 -22.56 14.08 -1.53
C ALA A 267 -23.56 12.91 -1.59
N LEU A 268 -23.13 11.70 -1.22
CA LEU A 268 -23.99 10.51 -1.25
C LEU A 268 -24.05 9.77 0.08
N ASN A 269 -25.22 9.83 0.71
CA ASN A 269 -25.56 9.02 1.86
C ASN A 269 -27.07 8.69 1.87
N PRO A 270 -27.57 7.86 0.92
CA PRO A 270 -29.00 7.66 0.66
C PRO A 270 -29.78 7.03 1.82
N PHE A 271 -29.07 6.45 2.80
CA PHE A 271 -29.65 5.73 3.93
C PHE A 271 -29.33 6.38 5.28
N GLY A 272 -28.68 7.56 5.30
CA GLY A 272 -28.27 8.23 6.54
C GLY A 272 -27.29 7.41 7.38
N PHE A 273 -26.49 6.56 6.74
CA PHE A 273 -25.54 5.66 7.39
C PHE A 273 -24.32 6.40 7.96
N PRO A 274 -23.65 5.85 8.99
CA PRO A 274 -22.37 6.36 9.46
C PRO A 274 -21.28 6.28 8.38
N ALA A 275 -20.17 7.01 8.55
CA ALA A 275 -19.31 7.41 7.44
C ALA A 275 -18.61 6.23 6.76
N GLN A 276 -18.26 5.20 7.53
CA GLN A 276 -17.62 3.99 7.03
C GLN A 276 -18.62 3.06 6.31
N GLU A 277 -19.88 2.97 6.77
CA GLU A 277 -20.95 2.26 6.06
C GLU A 277 -21.39 3.01 4.80
N SER A 278 -21.47 4.35 4.82
CA SER A 278 -21.74 5.19 3.65
C SER A 278 -20.70 4.97 2.54
N VAL A 279 -19.40 5.05 2.84
CA VAL A 279 -18.37 4.80 1.83
C VAL A 279 -18.33 3.33 1.40
N THR A 280 -18.55 2.38 2.33
CA THR A 280 -18.63 0.96 1.99
C THR A 280 -19.76 0.71 1.00
N GLN A 281 -20.99 1.14 1.30
CA GLN A 281 -22.17 1.00 0.45
C GLN A 281 -21.92 1.44 -1.01
N LEU A 282 -21.28 2.58 -1.21
CA LEU A 282 -20.94 3.09 -2.54
C LEU A 282 -19.83 2.26 -3.21
N LEU A 283 -18.83 1.82 -2.44
CA LEU A 283 -17.73 1.02 -2.99
C LEU A 283 -18.13 -0.42 -3.32
N LEU A 284 -19.10 -1.03 -2.63
CA LEU A 284 -19.63 -2.37 -2.96
C LEU A 284 -20.42 -2.37 -4.27
N ASP A 285 -21.12 -1.26 -4.58
CA ASP A 285 -21.73 -1.06 -5.88
C ASP A 285 -20.67 -0.79 -6.97
N ALA A 286 -19.79 0.19 -6.74
CA ALA A 286 -18.77 0.59 -7.72
C ALA A 286 -17.74 -0.50 -8.04
N HIS A 287 -17.58 -1.52 -7.18
CA HIS A 287 -16.71 -2.68 -7.41
C HIS A 287 -17.52 -3.98 -7.64
N ARG A 288 -18.78 -3.86 -8.10
CA ARG A 288 -19.57 -4.96 -8.66
C ARG A 288 -19.76 -6.16 -7.70
N MET A 289 -20.07 -5.83 -6.46
CA MET A 289 -20.45 -6.79 -5.41
C MET A 289 -21.95 -6.71 -5.08
N GLN A 290 -22.52 -5.50 -5.00
CA GLN A 290 -23.89 -5.26 -4.52
C GLN A 290 -24.98 -5.99 -5.34
N ASP A 291 -26.03 -6.44 -4.66
CA ASP A 291 -27.17 -7.29 -5.09
C ASP A 291 -26.79 -8.73 -5.53
N PHE A 292 -25.49 -9.05 -5.68
CA PHE A 292 -25.02 -10.34 -6.21
C PHE A 292 -24.16 -11.14 -5.22
N GLU A 293 -23.37 -10.47 -4.38
CA GLU A 293 -22.42 -11.12 -3.47
C GLU A 293 -23.08 -11.99 -2.39
N ALA A 294 -24.24 -11.57 -1.88
CA ALA A 294 -24.97 -12.26 -0.82
C ALA A 294 -25.30 -13.72 -1.21
N ALA A 295 -25.75 -13.92 -2.45
CA ALA A 295 -26.08 -15.23 -2.99
C ALA A 295 -24.86 -16.14 -3.16
N GLU A 296 -23.65 -15.59 -3.35
CA GLU A 296 -22.40 -16.37 -3.37
C GLU A 296 -21.95 -16.73 -1.95
N LEU A 297 -22.01 -15.77 -1.01
CA LEU A 297 -21.64 -15.97 0.39
C LEU A 297 -22.52 -17.00 1.10
N GLN A 298 -23.82 -17.07 0.79
CA GLN A 298 -24.74 -18.08 1.32
C GLN A 298 -24.38 -19.53 0.93
N LYS A 299 -23.62 -19.74 -0.16
CA LYS A 299 -23.16 -21.08 -0.59
C LYS A 299 -22.03 -21.64 0.27
N ILE A 300 -21.43 -20.82 1.14
CA ILE A 300 -20.23 -21.16 1.92
C ILE A 300 -20.61 -21.26 3.41
N PRO A 301 -20.73 -22.47 3.99
CA PRO A 301 -21.22 -22.64 5.36
C PRO A 301 -20.37 -21.92 6.41
N ALA A 302 -19.06 -21.81 6.20
CA ALA A 302 -18.16 -21.06 7.07
C ALA A 302 -18.45 -19.55 7.07
N PHE A 303 -18.84 -18.94 5.95
CA PHE A 303 -19.32 -17.55 5.94
C PHE A 303 -20.65 -17.43 6.67
N VAL A 304 -21.62 -18.31 6.40
CA VAL A 304 -22.93 -18.31 7.11
C VAL A 304 -22.73 -18.39 8.63
N LYS A 305 -21.81 -19.23 9.11
CA LYS A 305 -21.40 -19.29 10.53
C LYS A 305 -20.85 -17.95 11.05
N LEU A 306 -19.96 -17.29 10.31
CA LEU A 306 -19.45 -15.97 10.71
C LEU A 306 -20.51 -14.87 10.68
N PHE A 307 -21.46 -14.89 9.75
CA PHE A 307 -22.60 -13.97 9.79
C PHE A 307 -23.44 -14.20 11.05
N ARG A 308 -23.68 -15.45 11.47
CA ARG A 308 -24.37 -15.77 12.73
C ARG A 308 -23.60 -15.26 13.96
N ASP A 309 -22.28 -15.41 13.97
CA ASP A 309 -21.40 -14.91 15.04
C ASP A 309 -21.40 -13.37 15.11
N ALA A 310 -21.48 -12.69 13.95
CA ALA A 310 -21.38 -11.23 13.83
C ALA A 310 -22.72 -10.49 13.98
N PHE A 311 -23.84 -11.13 13.64
CA PHE A 311 -25.20 -10.57 13.65
C PHE A 311 -26.23 -11.52 14.30
N PRO A 312 -26.14 -11.81 15.62
CA PRO A 312 -27.11 -12.68 16.29
C PRO A 312 -28.60 -12.27 16.16
N PRO A 313 -28.98 -10.97 16.19
CA PRO A 313 -30.38 -10.57 16.01
C PRO A 313 -30.91 -10.87 14.60
N GLU A 314 -30.12 -10.57 13.56
CA GLU A 314 -30.45 -10.92 12.17
C GLU A 314 -30.46 -12.44 11.96
N ALA A 315 -29.61 -13.21 12.67
CA ALA A 315 -29.59 -14.66 12.61
C ALA A 315 -30.87 -15.29 13.21
N ALA A 316 -31.32 -14.79 14.37
CA ALA A 316 -32.57 -15.24 14.97
C ALA A 316 -33.80 -14.93 14.09
N GLN A 317 -33.78 -13.79 13.38
CA GLN A 317 -34.81 -13.45 12.38
C GLN A 317 -34.77 -14.41 11.18
N ALA A 318 -33.58 -14.69 10.65
CA ALA A 318 -33.39 -15.65 9.55
C ALA A 318 -33.86 -17.07 9.91
N ASP A 319 -33.60 -17.52 11.15
CA ASP A 319 -34.06 -18.84 11.61
C ASP A 319 -35.58 -18.89 11.80
N ALA A 320 -36.18 -17.84 12.36
CA ALA A 320 -37.63 -17.76 12.57
C ALA A 320 -38.41 -17.68 11.24
N ALA A 321 -37.91 -16.92 10.27
CA ALA A 321 -38.49 -16.81 8.94
C ALA A 321 -38.10 -17.97 7.99
N ARG A 322 -37.05 -18.73 8.32
CA ARG A 322 -36.35 -19.68 7.44
C ARG A 322 -35.79 -19.03 6.17
N ASP A 323 -35.35 -17.78 6.27
CA ASP A 323 -34.82 -16.98 5.17
C ASP A 323 -33.42 -16.44 5.50
N LEU A 324 -32.39 -17.03 4.87
CA LEU A 324 -31.00 -16.59 5.04
C LEU A 324 -30.74 -15.19 4.47
N ASN A 325 -31.61 -14.64 3.62
CA ASN A 325 -31.47 -13.27 3.11
C ASN A 325 -31.69 -12.21 4.20
N LEU A 326 -32.32 -12.54 5.33
CA LEU A 326 -32.38 -11.65 6.50
C LEU A 326 -31.03 -11.52 7.22
N LEU A 327 -30.15 -12.52 7.07
CA LEU A 327 -28.84 -12.58 7.74
C LEU A 327 -27.66 -12.28 6.82
N VAL A 328 -27.60 -12.90 5.63
CA VAL A 328 -26.51 -12.77 4.67
C VAL A 328 -27.01 -11.93 3.51
N ASN A 329 -26.79 -10.62 3.61
CA ASN A 329 -27.21 -9.61 2.64
C ASN A 329 -26.21 -8.44 2.62
N ASP A 330 -26.33 -7.58 1.61
CA ASP A 330 -25.45 -6.42 1.41
C ASP A 330 -25.37 -5.50 2.65
N THR A 331 -26.43 -5.43 3.46
CA THR A 331 -26.47 -4.58 4.66
C THR A 331 -25.68 -5.17 5.83
N THR A 332 -25.68 -6.50 6.03
CA THR A 332 -24.78 -7.13 7.02
C THR A 332 -23.35 -7.20 6.50
N VAL A 333 -23.16 -7.43 5.20
CA VAL A 333 -21.86 -7.37 4.51
C VAL A 333 -21.18 -6.00 4.69
N LEU A 334 -21.90 -4.90 4.42
CA LEU A 334 -21.34 -3.55 4.51
C LEU A 334 -21.04 -3.16 5.97
N ARG A 335 -21.87 -3.58 6.94
CA ARG A 335 -21.63 -3.33 8.38
C ARG A 335 -20.41 -4.08 8.90
N ALA A 336 -20.21 -5.32 8.48
CA ALA A 336 -19.01 -6.08 8.82
C ALA A 336 -17.77 -5.43 8.20
N THR A 337 -17.81 -5.14 6.90
CA THR A 337 -16.71 -4.48 6.18
C THR A 337 -16.35 -3.11 6.81
N ALA A 338 -17.35 -2.28 7.14
CA ALA A 338 -17.15 -1.00 7.82
C ALA A 338 -16.59 -1.15 9.25
N SER A 339 -17.01 -2.17 10.00
CA SER A 339 -16.43 -2.52 11.31
C SER A 339 -14.94 -2.82 11.19
N PHE A 340 -14.54 -3.61 10.18
CA PHE A 340 -13.12 -3.84 9.88
C PHE A 340 -12.38 -2.54 9.51
N LEU A 341 -12.93 -1.73 8.59
CA LEU A 341 -12.33 -0.45 8.16
C LEU A 341 -12.03 0.50 9.33
N ARG A 342 -12.84 0.50 10.40
CA ARG A 342 -12.57 1.30 11.61
C ARG A 342 -11.28 0.89 12.33
N THR A 343 -10.93 -0.40 12.29
CA THR A 343 -9.74 -0.94 12.98
C THR A 343 -8.43 -0.78 12.20
N ILE A 344 -8.46 -0.21 10.99
CA ILE A 344 -7.27 0.03 10.17
C ILE A 344 -6.53 1.27 10.68
N VAL A 345 -5.71 1.08 11.71
CA VAL A 345 -4.91 2.12 12.39
C VAL A 345 -3.51 1.59 12.71
N THR A 346 -2.58 2.49 13.03
CA THR A 346 -1.25 2.13 13.57
C THR A 346 -1.00 2.88 14.88
N ARG A 347 -0.50 2.18 15.89
CA ARG A 347 -0.34 2.64 17.27
C ARG A 347 1.02 2.30 17.90
N ASN A 348 1.90 1.58 17.20
CA ASN A 348 3.16 1.05 17.73
C ASN A 348 4.38 1.68 17.02
N THR A 349 4.18 2.81 16.34
CA THR A 349 5.27 3.58 15.69
C THR A 349 6.26 4.11 16.74
N LEU A 350 7.45 4.55 16.30
CA LEU A 350 8.40 5.23 17.19
C LEU A 350 7.84 6.55 17.73
N TRP A 351 7.01 7.23 16.93
CA TRP A 351 6.26 8.41 17.33
C TRP A 351 5.25 8.14 18.44
N ASP A 352 4.48 7.05 18.36
CA ASP A 352 3.50 6.69 19.40
C ASP A 352 4.19 6.40 20.74
N LYS A 353 5.32 5.67 20.71
CA LYS A 353 6.16 5.39 21.88
C LYS A 353 6.73 6.67 22.49
N PHE A 354 7.19 7.58 21.64
CA PHE A 354 7.65 8.90 22.07
C PHE A 354 6.52 9.69 22.76
N LEU A 355 5.34 9.81 22.14
CA LEU A 355 4.17 10.46 22.72
C LEU A 355 3.78 9.86 24.08
N ALA A 356 3.82 8.53 24.21
CA ALA A 356 3.56 7.80 25.45
C ALA A 356 4.63 7.99 26.55
N GLY A 357 5.75 8.65 26.26
CA GLY A 357 6.75 9.06 27.24
C GLY A 357 8.18 8.57 26.96
N ASP A 358 8.38 7.64 26.02
CA ASP A 358 9.71 7.10 25.74
C ASP A 358 10.64 8.20 25.18
N ASN A 359 11.72 8.47 25.90
CA ASN A 359 12.72 9.47 25.52
C ASN A 359 13.70 8.95 24.45
N ASN A 360 13.79 7.64 24.27
CA ASN A 360 14.76 6.97 23.41
C ASN A 360 14.17 6.52 22.05
N ALA A 361 12.84 6.53 21.91
CA ALA A 361 12.15 6.04 20.71
C ALA A 361 12.52 6.79 19.41
N LEU A 362 12.75 8.11 19.45
CA LEU A 362 13.10 8.90 18.26
C LEU A 362 14.60 9.15 18.13
N SER A 363 15.12 8.95 16.91
CA SER A 363 16.48 9.34 16.51
C SER A 363 16.70 10.86 16.64
N LEU A 364 17.97 11.31 16.68
CA LEU A 364 18.27 12.75 16.68
C LEU A 364 17.75 13.47 15.43
N SER A 365 17.75 12.79 14.28
CA SER A 365 17.16 13.27 13.02
C SER A 365 15.65 13.40 13.14
N GLN A 366 14.96 12.34 13.57
CA GLN A 366 13.51 12.33 13.77
C GLN A 366 13.03 13.38 14.78
N ARG A 367 13.84 13.69 15.82
CA ARG A 367 13.54 14.79 16.76
C ARG A 367 13.67 16.17 16.11
N ARG A 368 14.62 16.39 15.20
CA ARG A 368 14.71 17.63 14.41
C ARG A 368 13.56 17.73 13.39
N GLY A 369 13.26 16.63 12.68
CA GLY A 369 12.13 16.54 11.76
C GLY A 369 10.79 16.85 12.43
N ALA A 370 10.53 16.22 13.59
CA ALA A 370 9.37 16.53 14.42
C ALA A 370 9.34 18.01 14.86
N ARG A 371 10.47 18.58 15.30
CA ARG A 371 10.53 20.01 15.65
C ARG A 371 10.16 20.89 14.45
N LEU A 372 10.66 20.60 13.25
CA LEU A 372 10.34 21.35 12.03
C LEU A 372 8.85 21.23 11.66
N VAL A 373 8.29 20.02 11.69
CA VAL A 373 6.87 19.74 11.39
C VAL A 373 5.90 20.51 12.30
N PHE A 374 6.24 20.69 13.58
CA PHE A 374 5.41 21.36 14.59
C PHE A 374 5.81 22.82 14.90
N THR A 375 6.85 23.37 14.27
CA THR A 375 7.18 24.80 14.35
C THR A 375 6.51 25.55 13.19
N PRO A 376 5.88 26.73 13.40
CA PRO A 376 5.35 27.55 12.32
C PRO A 376 6.40 27.88 11.24
N ALA A 377 5.96 28.01 9.98
CA ALA A 377 6.87 28.36 8.88
C ALA A 377 7.46 29.78 9.03
N THR A 378 6.70 30.71 9.58
CA THR A 378 7.14 32.06 9.99
C THR A 378 8.31 32.03 10.98
N ASP A 379 8.39 30.97 11.78
CA ASP A 379 9.32 30.84 12.91
C ASP A 379 10.52 29.96 12.54
N GLY A 380 10.77 29.77 11.23
CA GLY A 380 11.84 28.92 10.69
C GLY A 380 11.52 27.43 10.62
N GLY A 381 10.29 27.02 10.95
CA GLY A 381 9.81 25.65 10.82
C GLY A 381 9.26 25.31 9.44
N ALA A 382 8.52 24.20 9.37
CA ALA A 382 7.81 23.73 8.19
C ALA A 382 6.28 23.94 8.27
N GLY A 383 5.72 24.18 9.46
CA GLY A 383 4.30 24.51 9.66
C GLY A 383 3.30 23.40 9.33
N CYS A 384 3.75 22.18 8.99
CA CYS A 384 2.91 21.09 8.49
C CYS A 384 1.75 20.72 9.44
N TYR A 385 1.97 20.81 10.75
CA TYR A 385 0.96 20.53 11.78
C TYR A 385 -0.32 21.40 11.66
N THR A 386 -0.27 22.56 11.00
CA THR A 386 -1.46 23.39 10.76
C THR A 386 -2.56 22.65 9.99
N CYS A 387 -2.17 21.69 9.15
CA CYS A 387 -3.07 20.88 8.33
C CYS A 387 -2.98 19.36 8.65
N HIS A 388 -1.88 18.92 9.28
CA HIS A 388 -1.57 17.54 9.62
C HIS A 388 -1.35 17.33 11.12
N VAL A 389 -2.45 17.39 11.88
CA VAL A 389 -2.49 17.10 13.32
C VAL A 389 -3.57 16.07 13.63
N GLY A 390 -3.83 15.80 14.90
CA GLY A 390 -4.74 14.73 15.35
C GLY A 390 -4.07 13.36 15.41
N PRO A 391 -4.76 12.31 15.88
CA PRO A 391 -4.18 10.98 16.05
C PRO A 391 -3.62 10.40 14.75
N MET A 392 -4.27 10.70 13.63
CA MET A 392 -3.90 10.25 12.29
C MET A 392 -3.16 11.32 11.46
N LEU A 393 -2.78 12.48 12.03
CA LEU A 393 -2.05 13.55 11.31
C LEU A 393 -2.73 13.96 9.98
N ASN A 394 -4.05 14.12 10.03
CA ASN A 394 -4.97 14.36 8.91
C ASN A 394 -6.05 15.41 9.24
N LYS A 395 -5.90 16.15 10.34
CA LYS A 395 -6.83 17.17 10.86
C LYS A 395 -6.14 18.55 10.90
N GLN A 396 -6.89 19.65 10.81
CA GLN A 396 -6.33 20.99 11.03
C GLN A 396 -6.18 21.29 12.53
N VAL A 397 -5.26 22.18 12.92
CA VAL A 397 -5.02 22.51 14.34
C VAL A 397 -6.19 23.25 15.01
N ASN A 398 -7.02 23.91 14.21
CA ASN A 398 -8.24 24.58 14.63
C ASN A 398 -9.53 23.75 14.37
N ASP A 399 -9.40 22.48 13.96
CA ASP A 399 -10.57 21.59 13.79
C ASP A 399 -11.20 21.33 15.19
N PRO A 400 -12.51 21.61 15.40
CA PRO A 400 -13.13 21.47 16.71
C PRO A 400 -13.22 20.01 17.19
N ASP A 401 -13.01 19.05 16.29
CA ASP A 401 -12.71 17.66 16.61
C ASP A 401 -11.37 17.25 15.97
N VAL A 402 -10.30 17.94 16.35
CA VAL A 402 -8.91 17.58 15.99
C VAL A 402 -8.57 16.12 16.35
N THR A 403 -9.25 15.55 17.34
CA THR A 403 -9.14 14.14 17.74
C THR A 403 -9.77 13.16 16.74
N GLY A 404 -10.69 13.61 15.88
CA GLY A 404 -11.43 12.76 14.95
C GLY A 404 -12.36 11.75 15.62
N THR A 405 -12.88 12.08 16.81
CA THR A 405 -13.66 11.19 17.67
C THR A 405 -15.07 11.71 17.99
N GLY A 406 -15.48 12.91 17.55
CA GLY A 406 -16.62 13.62 18.13
C GLY A 406 -17.47 14.56 17.26
N GLN A 407 -16.96 15.22 16.19
CA GLN A 407 -17.75 16.23 15.44
C GLN A 407 -17.57 16.20 13.91
N LEU A 408 -18.64 16.62 13.23
CA LEU A 408 -18.77 16.66 11.78
C LEU A 408 -18.17 17.95 11.23
N VAL A 409 -16.97 17.88 10.64
CA VAL A 409 -16.19 19.04 10.20
C VAL A 409 -15.82 18.91 8.71
N GLU A 410 -16.21 19.88 7.90
CA GLU A 410 -16.09 19.87 6.43
C GLU A 410 -14.83 20.58 5.87
N GLU A 411 -13.82 20.84 6.70
CA GLU A 411 -12.85 21.91 6.41
C GLU A 411 -11.45 21.46 5.94
N ASN A 412 -11.03 20.20 6.10
CA ASN A 412 -9.65 19.80 5.76
C ASN A 412 -9.47 19.39 4.29
N PHE A 413 -9.71 20.35 3.39
CA PHE A 413 -9.58 20.23 1.93
C PHE A 413 -8.78 21.41 1.35
N PHE A 414 -7.74 21.13 0.56
CA PHE A 414 -6.87 22.16 -0.03
C PHE A 414 -6.59 21.92 -1.52
N ASN A 415 -6.50 23.00 -2.30
CA ASN A 415 -5.85 23.00 -3.60
C ASN A 415 -4.36 23.28 -3.38
N LEU A 416 -3.51 22.40 -3.91
CA LEU A 416 -2.05 22.43 -3.83
C LEU A 416 -1.38 22.56 -5.21
N GLY A 417 -2.12 22.91 -6.27
CA GLY A 417 -1.56 23.10 -7.62
C GLY A 417 -1.07 21.82 -8.30
N LEU A 418 -1.51 20.65 -7.82
CA LEU A 418 -1.06 19.34 -8.28
C LEU A 418 -1.61 18.98 -9.67
N SER A 419 -0.97 18.01 -10.33
CA SER A 419 -1.42 17.44 -11.61
C SER A 419 -2.42 16.30 -11.44
N ASP A 420 -3.33 16.20 -12.40
CA ASP A 420 -4.24 15.07 -12.62
C ASP A 420 -3.55 13.70 -12.63
N HIS A 421 -4.31 12.65 -12.32
CA HIS A 421 -3.91 11.27 -12.60
C HIS A 421 -3.83 11.06 -14.13
N PRO A 422 -2.82 10.37 -14.70
CA PRO A 422 -2.69 10.23 -16.17
C PRO A 422 -3.93 9.67 -16.85
N VAL A 423 -4.58 8.74 -16.15
CA VAL A 423 -5.84 8.06 -16.50
C VAL A 423 -7.00 9.05 -16.78
N GLN A 424 -6.97 10.28 -16.23
CA GLN A 424 -7.92 11.36 -16.57
C GLN A 424 -7.90 11.74 -18.08
N ALA A 425 -6.89 11.34 -18.85
CA ALA A 425 -6.92 11.44 -20.30
C ALA A 425 -8.08 10.67 -20.94
N LEU A 426 -8.51 9.55 -20.34
CA LEU A 426 -9.73 8.84 -20.76
C LEU A 426 -10.99 9.68 -20.52
N ASN A 427 -11.06 10.44 -19.43
CA ASN A 427 -12.17 11.37 -19.18
C ASN A 427 -12.17 12.56 -20.15
N ARG A 428 -10.98 13.12 -20.48
CA ARG A 428 -10.83 14.13 -21.56
C ARG A 428 -11.37 13.60 -22.90
N LEU A 429 -11.02 12.37 -23.27
CA LEU A 429 -11.52 11.72 -24.48
C LEU A 429 -13.04 11.44 -24.42
N ALA A 430 -13.52 10.79 -23.35
CA ALA A 430 -14.91 10.39 -23.20
C ALA A 430 -15.89 11.57 -23.15
N LYS A 431 -15.47 12.69 -22.53
CA LYS A 431 -16.25 13.95 -22.48
C LYS A 431 -15.98 14.87 -23.68
N SER A 432 -15.16 14.44 -24.65
CA SER A 432 -14.74 15.21 -25.84
C SER A 432 -14.21 16.61 -25.51
N ASN A 433 -13.52 16.75 -24.37
CA ASN A 433 -13.01 18.01 -23.85
C ASN A 433 -11.53 17.86 -23.48
N PRO A 434 -10.58 18.34 -24.31
CA PRO A 434 -9.15 18.24 -24.02
C PRO A 434 -8.73 19.05 -22.79
N ASN A 435 -9.55 20.02 -22.36
CA ASN A 435 -9.30 20.90 -21.23
C ASN A 435 -10.00 20.42 -19.94
N PHE A 436 -10.59 19.22 -19.91
CA PHE A 436 -11.13 18.63 -18.69
C PHE A 436 -10.01 18.31 -17.69
N ILE A 437 -10.20 18.73 -16.43
CA ILE A 437 -9.29 18.59 -15.29
C ILE A 437 -10.10 18.08 -14.09
N ASP A 438 -9.46 17.40 -13.13
CA ASP A 438 -10.12 16.94 -11.92
C ASP A 438 -10.53 18.10 -10.98
N ASP A 439 -11.82 18.51 -11.02
CA ASP A 439 -12.42 19.56 -10.19
C ASP A 439 -12.30 19.32 -8.66
N GLY A 440 -11.88 18.13 -8.21
CA GLY A 440 -11.73 17.80 -6.79
C GLY A 440 -13.06 17.90 -6.02
N ARG A 441 -13.08 18.63 -4.90
CA ARG A 441 -14.28 18.82 -4.07
C ARG A 441 -15.43 19.55 -4.78
N LYS A 442 -15.15 20.38 -5.80
CA LYS A 442 -16.19 21.05 -6.60
C LYS A 442 -17.06 20.07 -7.40
N GLU A 443 -16.51 18.92 -7.82
CA GLU A 443 -17.27 17.82 -8.44
C GLU A 443 -18.46 17.38 -7.56
N ILE A 444 -18.32 17.57 -6.24
CA ILE A 444 -19.32 17.24 -5.24
C ILE A 444 -20.17 18.48 -4.97
N THR A 445 -19.57 19.52 -4.36
CA THR A 445 -20.31 20.65 -3.78
C THR A 445 -20.90 21.63 -4.80
N GLY A 446 -20.47 21.58 -6.06
CA GLY A 446 -20.85 22.53 -7.11
C GLY A 446 -20.28 23.94 -6.92
N ARG A 447 -19.48 24.21 -5.87
CA ARG A 447 -18.98 25.54 -5.54
C ARG A 447 -17.62 25.81 -6.18
N ASP A 448 -17.48 26.93 -6.89
CA ASP A 448 -16.18 27.40 -7.40
C ASP A 448 -15.15 27.65 -6.29
N SER A 449 -15.60 28.02 -5.09
CA SER A 449 -14.76 28.16 -3.91
C SER A 449 -14.15 26.83 -3.41
N ASP A 450 -14.57 25.68 -3.95
CA ASP A 450 -14.03 24.33 -3.68
C ASP A 450 -13.25 23.71 -4.85
N ALA A 451 -13.08 24.42 -5.97
CA ALA A 451 -12.39 23.93 -7.16
C ALA A 451 -10.97 23.43 -6.85
N PHE A 452 -10.63 22.25 -7.37
CA PHE A 452 -9.33 21.59 -7.24
C PHE A 452 -8.88 21.28 -5.80
N LYS A 453 -9.77 21.38 -4.81
CA LYS A 453 -9.44 21.01 -3.43
C LYS A 453 -9.57 19.49 -3.22
N PHE A 454 -8.59 18.91 -2.53
CA PHE A 454 -8.60 17.49 -2.14
C PHE A 454 -8.38 17.34 -0.63
N ARG A 455 -8.91 16.26 -0.05
CA ARG A 455 -8.86 15.97 1.37
C ARG A 455 -7.41 15.76 1.84
N THR A 456 -7.05 16.38 2.96
CA THR A 456 -5.78 16.12 3.63
C THR A 456 -5.73 14.68 4.14
N LEU A 457 -4.67 13.95 3.75
CA LEU A 457 -4.49 12.53 4.09
C LEU A 457 -3.61 12.35 5.34
N THR A 458 -3.64 11.15 5.92
CA THR A 458 -2.76 10.78 7.03
C THR A 458 -1.29 10.72 6.61
N LEU A 459 -0.41 11.18 7.50
CA LEU A 459 1.04 11.03 7.40
C LEU A 459 1.58 9.71 7.98
N ARG A 460 0.72 8.82 8.49
CA ARG A 460 1.14 7.49 8.99
C ARG A 460 1.36 6.52 7.82
N GLN A 461 2.29 5.57 8.00
CA GLN A 461 2.66 4.55 7.02
C GLN A 461 3.18 5.06 5.66
N LEU A 462 3.60 6.34 5.52
CA LEU A 462 3.96 6.88 4.20
C LEU A 462 5.06 6.10 3.48
N ARG A 463 6.07 5.57 4.19
CA ARG A 463 7.14 4.69 3.67
C ARG A 463 6.66 3.43 2.94
N GLY A 464 5.43 2.96 3.22
CA GLY A 464 4.82 1.87 2.46
C GLY A 464 4.29 2.32 1.09
N SER A 465 3.81 3.56 0.99
CA SER A 465 3.23 4.10 -0.24
C SER A 465 4.24 4.10 -1.39
N ARG A 466 3.76 3.85 -2.61
CA ARG A 466 4.54 3.98 -3.86
C ARG A 466 4.14 5.16 -4.73
N THR A 467 3.00 5.78 -4.42
CA THR A 467 2.44 6.93 -5.14
C THR A 467 1.75 7.89 -4.15
N PHE A 468 1.86 9.20 -4.37
CA PHE A 468 1.32 10.23 -3.47
C PHE A 468 0.34 11.20 -4.16
N PHE A 469 -0.56 11.79 -3.35
CA PHE A 469 -1.71 12.61 -3.78
C PHE A 469 -2.70 11.92 -4.74
N HIS A 470 -3.71 12.67 -5.20
CA HIS A 470 -4.76 12.18 -6.10
C HIS A 470 -4.22 11.83 -7.51
N GLY A 471 -3.24 12.58 -8.01
CA GLY A 471 -2.62 12.33 -9.32
C GLY A 471 -1.55 11.24 -9.32
N GLY A 472 -1.05 10.82 -8.15
CA GLY A 472 0.01 9.83 -8.05
C GLY A 472 1.39 10.30 -8.56
N SER A 473 1.56 11.62 -8.80
CA SER A 473 2.69 12.24 -9.51
C SER A 473 4.04 12.23 -8.78
N PHE A 474 4.11 11.68 -7.57
CA PHE A 474 5.33 11.49 -6.80
C PHE A 474 5.40 10.05 -6.30
N THR A 475 6.60 9.49 -6.27
CA THR A 475 6.86 8.11 -5.82
C THR A 475 7.70 8.02 -4.54
N ASP A 476 8.14 9.16 -4.00
CA ASP A 476 9.08 9.26 -2.88
C ASP A 476 8.64 10.37 -1.89
N VAL A 477 8.83 10.17 -0.58
CA VAL A 477 8.40 11.12 0.46
C VAL A 477 9.28 12.37 0.50
N ARG A 478 10.58 12.26 0.22
CA ARG A 478 11.52 13.38 0.17
C ARG A 478 11.14 14.36 -0.92
N ASP A 479 10.73 13.86 -2.08
CA ASP A 479 10.30 14.72 -3.19
C ASP A 479 8.92 15.36 -2.93
N VAL A 480 8.05 14.72 -2.14
CA VAL A 480 6.85 15.38 -1.58
C VAL A 480 7.23 16.51 -0.60
N VAL A 481 8.20 16.29 0.30
CA VAL A 481 8.70 17.36 1.20
C VAL A 481 9.34 18.50 0.39
N ARG A 482 10.07 18.19 -0.69
CA ARG A 482 10.66 19.18 -1.59
C ARG A 482 9.62 19.96 -2.38
N TYR A 483 8.49 19.35 -2.75
CA TYR A 483 7.38 20.06 -3.38
C TYR A 483 6.83 21.16 -2.46
N PHE A 484 6.56 20.84 -1.19
CA PHE A 484 6.20 21.85 -0.18
C PHE A 484 7.35 22.85 0.08
N ASN A 485 8.61 22.41 0.03
CA ASN A 485 9.75 23.31 0.23
C ASN A 485 9.91 24.34 -0.92
N ALA A 486 9.51 23.99 -2.14
CA ALA A 486 9.51 24.88 -3.30
C ALA A 486 8.27 25.78 -3.39
N GLY A 487 7.09 25.29 -3.00
CA GLY A 487 5.83 26.05 -3.05
C GLY A 487 5.33 26.38 -4.48
N VAL A 488 5.79 25.63 -5.49
CA VAL A 488 5.47 25.86 -6.91
C VAL A 488 4.47 24.81 -7.41
N PRO A 489 3.28 25.20 -7.93
CA PRO A 489 2.33 24.29 -8.58
C PRO A 489 2.93 23.42 -9.71
N GLN A 490 2.49 22.17 -9.81
CA GLN A 490 2.77 21.31 -10.97
C GLN A 490 1.93 21.68 -12.20
N ASN A 491 0.68 22.09 -11.99
CA ASN A 491 -0.31 22.33 -13.04
C ASN A 491 -0.68 23.83 -13.09
N ALA A 492 -0.58 24.43 -14.27
CA ALA A 492 -0.79 25.87 -14.46
C ALA A 492 -2.24 26.33 -14.26
N VAL A 493 -3.24 25.46 -14.48
CA VAL A 493 -4.66 25.81 -14.31
C VAL A 493 -5.07 25.71 -12.84
N THR A 494 -4.75 24.60 -12.18
CA THR A 494 -5.04 24.44 -10.73
C THR A 494 -4.16 25.38 -9.89
N GLY A 495 -2.96 25.71 -10.38
CA GLY A 495 -2.05 26.71 -9.82
C GLY A 495 -2.41 28.18 -10.09
N ALA A 496 -3.30 28.47 -11.06
CA ALA A 496 -3.84 29.82 -11.28
C ALA A 496 -5.21 30.04 -10.63
N ALA A 497 -5.82 28.99 -10.08
CA ALA A 497 -7.14 29.05 -9.46
C ALA A 497 -7.11 29.81 -8.13
N SER A 498 -8.16 30.61 -7.87
CA SER A 498 -8.35 31.38 -6.63
C SER A 498 -8.50 30.52 -5.36
N THR A 499 -8.54 29.19 -5.50
CA THR A 499 -8.57 28.23 -4.39
C THR A 499 -7.19 27.76 -3.93
N LEU A 500 -6.12 28.06 -4.69
CA LEU A 500 -4.76 27.67 -4.33
C LEU A 500 -4.37 28.26 -2.98
N THR A 501 -3.93 27.42 -2.04
CA THR A 501 -3.69 27.89 -0.67
C THR A 501 -2.35 28.62 -0.53
N PRO A 502 -2.32 29.84 0.05
CA PRO A 502 -1.05 30.51 0.37
C PRO A 502 -0.26 29.77 1.46
N ARG A 503 -0.88 28.82 2.19
CA ARG A 503 -0.16 27.87 3.07
C ARG A 503 0.77 26.91 2.31
N PHE A 504 0.65 26.83 0.98
CA PHE A 504 1.56 26.08 0.12
C PHE A 504 2.55 27.00 -0.59
N THR A 505 2.07 28.08 -1.23
CA THR A 505 2.94 28.95 -2.02
C THR A 505 3.79 29.89 -1.16
N ASN A 506 3.21 30.54 -0.14
CA ASN A 506 3.88 31.57 0.67
C ASN A 506 3.67 31.36 2.18
N PRO A 507 3.99 30.16 2.73
CA PRO A 507 3.74 29.82 4.13
C PRO A 507 4.52 30.69 5.13
N ARG A 508 5.58 31.37 4.69
CA ARG A 508 6.35 32.36 5.47
C ARG A 508 5.78 33.79 5.42
N GLY A 509 4.69 34.02 4.68
CA GLY A 509 4.06 35.33 4.50
C GLY A 509 4.21 35.90 3.08
N PRO A 510 3.38 36.89 2.69
CA PRO A 510 3.21 37.31 1.29
C PRO A 510 4.44 38.01 0.69
N ASN A 511 5.32 38.56 1.51
CA ASN A 511 6.52 39.29 1.07
C ASN A 511 7.79 38.40 1.08
N VAL A 512 7.63 37.08 1.24
CA VAL A 512 8.72 36.10 1.25
C VAL A 512 8.66 35.30 -0.06
N PRO A 513 9.81 34.95 -0.68
CA PRO A 513 9.84 34.05 -1.84
C PRO A 513 9.10 32.73 -1.57
N PRO A 514 8.57 32.06 -2.62
CA PRO A 514 7.74 30.87 -2.43
C PRO A 514 8.41 29.72 -1.68
N GLY A 515 7.57 28.89 -1.05
CA GLY A 515 7.96 27.66 -0.38
C GLY A 515 8.36 27.82 1.10
N LEU A 516 9.00 26.78 1.65
CA LEU A 516 9.35 26.68 3.07
C LEU A 516 10.78 27.11 3.39
N GLY A 517 11.65 27.34 2.39
CA GLY A 517 13.01 27.84 2.59
C GLY A 517 13.85 27.00 3.57
N LEU A 518 13.76 25.68 3.44
CA LEU A 518 14.50 24.67 4.21
C LEU A 518 15.74 24.20 3.42
N SER A 519 16.84 23.87 4.11
CA SER A 519 17.99 23.20 3.49
C SER A 519 17.73 21.71 3.23
N ASP A 520 18.49 21.05 2.33
CA ASP A 520 18.38 19.60 2.12
C ASP A 520 18.47 18.79 3.43
N GLY A 521 19.36 19.15 4.37
CA GLY A 521 19.41 18.46 5.67
C GLY A 521 18.15 18.58 6.53
N GLN A 522 17.37 19.66 6.39
CA GLN A 522 16.08 19.84 7.06
C GLN A 522 14.97 19.07 6.33
N VAL A 523 15.04 18.99 5.00
CA VAL A 523 14.21 18.09 4.18
C VAL A 523 14.45 16.63 4.58
N ASP A 524 15.70 16.24 4.79
CA ASP A 524 16.09 14.88 5.18
C ASP A 524 15.62 14.54 6.60
N ASP A 525 15.80 15.44 7.56
CA ASP A 525 15.26 15.32 8.93
C ASP A 525 13.74 15.11 8.95
N ILE A 526 13.00 15.90 8.15
CA ILE A 526 11.54 15.75 8.00
C ILE A 526 11.20 14.42 7.33
N THR A 527 11.97 13.99 6.33
CA THR A 527 11.73 12.74 5.60
C THR A 527 11.90 11.53 6.52
N ASP A 528 12.97 11.45 7.31
CA ASP A 528 13.18 10.39 8.30
C ASP A 528 12.07 10.36 9.38
N PHE A 529 11.57 11.53 9.79
CA PHE A 529 10.38 11.60 10.64
C PHE A 529 9.13 11.01 9.95
N LEU A 530 8.81 11.43 8.73
CA LEU A 530 7.63 10.97 8.00
C LEU A 530 7.69 9.49 7.58
N GLU A 531 8.88 8.98 7.28
CA GLU A 531 9.08 7.61 6.81
C GLU A 531 9.35 6.58 7.90
N ASN A 532 10.06 6.95 8.96
CA ASN A 532 10.52 5.98 9.98
C ASN A 532 9.93 6.25 11.37
N ALA A 533 9.73 7.51 11.76
CA ALA A 533 9.07 7.79 13.04
C ALA A 533 7.56 7.47 13.01
N LEU A 534 6.90 7.70 11.87
CA LEU A 534 5.47 7.45 11.63
C LEU A 534 5.15 6.08 10.97
N TYR A 535 6.13 5.16 10.95
CA TYR A 535 5.96 3.82 10.39
C TYR A 535 5.89 2.73 11.47
N ASP A 536 5.01 1.77 11.22
CA ASP A 536 4.71 0.61 12.05
C ASP A 536 4.75 -0.67 11.19
N PRO A 537 5.70 -1.60 11.40
CA PRO A 537 5.74 -2.85 10.67
C PRO A 537 4.57 -3.78 11.04
N ALA A 538 3.97 -3.63 12.24
CA ALA A 538 2.88 -4.49 12.69
C ALA A 538 1.56 -4.29 11.91
N PHE A 539 1.48 -3.24 11.09
CA PHE A 539 0.40 -3.05 10.12
C PHE A 539 0.34 -4.17 9.07
N VAL A 540 1.48 -4.84 8.80
CA VAL A 540 1.64 -5.86 7.74
C VAL A 540 2.26 -7.16 8.21
N GLN A 541 3.18 -7.11 9.17
CA GLN A 541 3.80 -8.28 9.80
C GLN A 541 3.07 -8.58 11.10
N PHE A 542 2.69 -9.83 11.36
CA PHE A 542 2.00 -10.16 12.61
C PHE A 542 2.97 -10.18 13.80
N ASP A 543 2.88 -9.17 14.67
CA ASP A 543 3.53 -9.14 15.99
C ASP A 543 2.47 -9.36 17.09
N PRO A 544 2.52 -10.46 17.86
CA PRO A 544 1.58 -10.72 18.95
C PRO A 544 1.69 -9.75 20.13
N ASN A 545 2.73 -8.92 20.19
CA ASN A 545 2.94 -7.92 21.24
C ASN A 545 2.51 -6.50 20.81
N SER A 546 2.03 -6.32 19.58
CA SER A 546 1.66 -5.00 19.07
C SER A 546 0.21 -4.62 19.38
N THR A 547 0.00 -3.34 19.68
CA THR A 547 -1.32 -2.69 19.75
C THR A 547 -1.89 -2.32 18.36
N THR A 548 -1.14 -2.59 17.29
CA THR A 548 -1.55 -2.44 15.90
C THR A 548 -2.05 -3.77 15.36
N ARG A 549 -3.26 -3.78 14.82
CA ARG A 549 -3.79 -4.94 14.10
C ARG A 549 -3.21 -4.98 12.69
N THR A 550 -2.73 -6.14 12.25
CA THR A 550 -2.38 -6.35 10.84
C THR A 550 -3.59 -6.10 9.95
N MET A 551 -3.45 -5.23 8.96
CA MET A 551 -4.52 -4.96 7.99
C MET A 551 -4.88 -6.22 7.21
N GLN A 552 -3.88 -6.99 6.79
CA GLN A 552 -4.05 -8.19 5.97
C GLN A 552 -4.36 -9.45 6.81
N PRO A 553 -4.99 -10.48 6.22
CA PRO A 553 -5.09 -11.80 6.83
C PRO A 553 -3.70 -12.36 7.12
N ASN A 554 -3.48 -12.83 8.34
CA ASN A 554 -2.25 -13.45 8.80
C ASN A 554 -2.50 -14.91 9.24
N VAL A 555 -1.48 -15.58 9.78
CA VAL A 555 -1.56 -16.97 10.25
C VAL A 555 -2.70 -17.23 11.25
N LYS A 556 -3.02 -16.27 12.14
CA LYS A 556 -4.17 -16.39 13.06
C LYS A 556 -5.52 -16.29 12.34
N ASP A 557 -5.59 -15.55 11.25
CA ASP A 557 -6.84 -15.39 10.50
C ASP A 557 -7.15 -16.59 9.61
N LEU A 558 -6.10 -17.25 9.08
CA LEU A 558 -6.20 -18.27 8.02
C LEU A 558 -5.74 -19.68 8.40
N THR A 559 -5.21 -19.94 9.60
CA THR A 559 -4.99 -21.31 10.11
C THR A 559 -6.21 -21.76 10.91
N TYR A 560 -7.29 -22.06 10.19
CA TYR A 560 -8.57 -22.46 10.74
C TYR A 560 -8.46 -23.75 11.58
N SER A 561 -7.64 -24.71 11.17
CA SER A 561 -7.45 -25.97 11.91
C SER A 561 -7.02 -25.77 13.38
N VAL A 562 -6.30 -24.68 13.67
CA VAL A 562 -5.81 -24.33 15.01
C VAL A 562 -6.69 -23.28 15.69
N TYR A 563 -7.03 -22.19 14.99
CA TYR A 563 -7.65 -21.00 15.61
C TYR A 563 -9.16 -20.92 15.44
N ARG A 564 -9.75 -21.62 14.47
CA ARG A 564 -11.19 -21.66 14.17
C ARG A 564 -11.61 -23.05 13.67
N PRO A 565 -11.47 -24.11 14.50
CA PRO A 565 -11.82 -25.47 14.09
C PRO A 565 -13.32 -25.62 13.76
N ASP A 566 -14.17 -24.71 14.25
CA ASP A 566 -15.58 -24.60 13.87
C ASP A 566 -15.77 -24.17 12.40
N LEU A 567 -14.86 -23.38 11.83
CA LEU A 567 -14.85 -23.05 10.41
C LEU A 567 -14.19 -24.14 9.56
N ALA A 568 -13.13 -24.79 10.08
CA ALA A 568 -12.49 -25.92 9.41
C ALA A 568 -13.47 -27.10 9.23
N ALA A 569 -14.29 -27.40 10.26
CA ALA A 569 -15.38 -28.38 10.18
C ALA A 569 -16.48 -28.01 9.17
N LEU A 570 -16.56 -26.73 8.77
CA LEU A 570 -17.46 -26.20 7.75
C LEU A 570 -16.78 -26.02 6.37
N GLY A 571 -15.60 -26.63 6.17
CA GLY A 571 -14.89 -26.67 4.89
C GLY A 571 -13.84 -25.58 4.67
N ALA A 572 -13.58 -24.71 5.65
CA ALA A 572 -12.49 -23.73 5.55
C ALA A 572 -11.13 -24.44 5.47
N ARG A 573 -10.24 -23.95 4.61
CA ARG A 573 -8.92 -24.57 4.33
C ARG A 573 -7.80 -23.65 4.75
N ASP A 574 -6.83 -24.19 5.47
CA ASP A 574 -5.70 -23.41 5.99
C ASP A 574 -4.92 -22.71 4.87
N GLY A 575 -4.66 -21.41 5.04
CA GLY A 575 -3.94 -20.57 4.07
C GLY A 575 -4.77 -20.02 2.92
N PHE A 576 -6.05 -20.39 2.79
CA PHE A 576 -6.99 -19.84 1.80
C PHE A 576 -7.99 -18.89 2.45
N MET A 577 -8.70 -18.09 1.66
CA MET A 577 -9.91 -17.41 2.11
C MET A 577 -11.06 -18.43 2.29
N LEU A 578 -12.18 -18.04 2.92
CA LEU A 578 -13.28 -18.97 3.25
C LEU A 578 -13.99 -19.55 2.01
N SER A 579 -13.97 -18.83 0.88
CA SER A 579 -14.40 -19.37 -0.42
C SER A 579 -13.48 -20.45 -1.00
N GLY A 580 -12.32 -20.69 -0.39
CA GLY A 580 -11.23 -21.48 -0.96
C GLY A 580 -10.40 -20.72 -2.01
N LEU A 581 -10.71 -19.45 -2.29
CA LEU A 581 -9.94 -18.60 -3.20
C LEU A 581 -8.71 -17.97 -2.52
N PRO A 582 -7.78 -17.37 -3.29
CA PRO A 582 -6.59 -16.70 -2.75
C PRO A 582 -6.91 -15.38 -2.06
N ILE A 583 -5.97 -14.87 -1.26
CA ILE A 583 -6.03 -13.54 -0.67
C ILE A 583 -5.93 -12.48 -1.79
N SER A 584 -6.80 -11.46 -1.76
CA SER A 584 -6.81 -10.28 -2.67
C SER A 584 -7.19 -10.53 -4.13
N ASN A 585 -6.56 -11.49 -4.83
CA ASN A 585 -6.67 -11.66 -6.28
C ASN A 585 -6.64 -13.15 -6.67
N ASN A 586 -7.55 -13.58 -7.54
CA ASN A 586 -7.74 -14.97 -7.97
C ASN A 586 -7.29 -15.22 -9.43
N ASP A 587 -6.33 -14.45 -9.94
CA ASP A 587 -5.63 -14.79 -11.17
C ASP A 587 -4.50 -15.83 -10.93
N ALA A 588 -3.96 -16.42 -12.00
CA ALA A 588 -2.92 -17.46 -11.92
C ALA A 588 -1.55 -16.95 -11.45
N LEU A 589 -1.20 -15.69 -11.75
CA LEU A 589 -0.01 -15.04 -11.21
C LEU A 589 -0.19 -14.80 -9.71
N SER A 590 -1.32 -14.28 -9.24
CA SER A 590 -1.55 -14.13 -7.79
C SER A 590 -1.64 -15.45 -7.02
N ARG A 591 -2.15 -16.55 -7.61
CA ARG A 591 -2.02 -17.88 -6.98
C ARG A 591 -0.57 -18.33 -6.84
N ARG A 592 0.28 -18.03 -7.83
CA ARG A 592 1.72 -18.31 -7.79
C ARG A 592 2.46 -17.39 -6.81
N ASP A 593 2.17 -16.10 -6.76
CA ASP A 593 2.73 -15.14 -5.79
C ASP A 593 2.31 -15.47 -4.34
N ALA A 594 1.08 -15.98 -4.13
CA ALA A 594 0.62 -16.48 -2.84
C ALA A 594 1.17 -17.87 -2.47
N GLY A 595 1.77 -18.58 -3.43
CA GLY A 595 2.31 -19.93 -3.23
C GLY A 595 1.26 -21.04 -3.14
N LEU A 596 0.09 -20.84 -3.76
CA LEU A 596 -1.03 -21.78 -3.83
C LEU A 596 -1.02 -22.61 -5.13
N GLU A 597 -0.22 -22.20 -6.11
CA GLU A 597 -0.08 -22.86 -7.42
C GLU A 597 1.40 -22.75 -7.86
N PHE A 598 1.91 -23.78 -8.54
CA PHE A 598 3.23 -23.78 -9.18
C PHE A 598 3.08 -24.09 -10.67
N LEU A 599 3.59 -23.20 -11.54
CA LEU A 599 3.67 -23.48 -12.97
C LEU A 599 4.90 -24.35 -13.26
N ASN A 600 4.73 -25.52 -13.89
CA ASN A 600 5.86 -26.25 -14.45
C ASN A 600 6.38 -25.49 -15.69
N VAL A 601 7.67 -25.14 -15.68
CA VAL A 601 8.34 -24.39 -16.75
C VAL A 601 9.44 -25.18 -17.45
N ASN A 602 9.47 -26.51 -17.32
CA ASN A 602 10.45 -27.39 -18.00
C ASN A 602 10.44 -27.25 -19.53
N SER A 603 9.31 -26.85 -20.13
CA SER A 603 9.17 -26.59 -21.57
C SER A 603 9.63 -25.19 -21.99
N GLN A 604 9.75 -24.26 -21.03
CA GLN A 604 10.18 -22.87 -21.26
C GLN A 604 11.64 -22.65 -20.83
N VAL A 605 12.12 -23.35 -19.81
CA VAL A 605 13.44 -23.15 -19.21
C VAL A 605 14.33 -24.37 -19.44
N ARG A 606 15.52 -24.13 -20.00
CA ARG A 606 16.54 -25.14 -20.27
C ARG A 606 17.69 -25.01 -19.27
N ALA A 607 17.96 -26.07 -18.53
CA ALA A 607 19.10 -26.17 -17.62
C ALA A 607 20.25 -26.94 -18.27
N GLU A 608 21.43 -26.34 -18.36
CA GLU A 608 22.64 -26.90 -18.96
C GLU A 608 23.77 -26.99 -17.95
N LEU A 609 24.33 -28.19 -17.75
CA LEU A 609 25.47 -28.40 -16.87
C LEU A 609 26.75 -27.85 -17.51
N THR A 610 27.19 -26.68 -17.05
CA THR A 610 28.37 -25.97 -17.60
C THR A 610 29.70 -26.39 -16.94
N ARG A 611 29.65 -26.83 -15.68
CA ARG A 611 30.81 -27.39 -14.96
C ARG A 611 30.33 -28.39 -13.91
N SER A 612 30.98 -29.54 -13.82
CA SER A 612 30.91 -30.42 -12.65
C SER A 612 32.27 -30.45 -11.98
N THR A 613 32.34 -30.54 -10.65
CA THR A 613 33.59 -30.52 -9.90
C THR A 613 33.49 -31.40 -8.67
N VAL A 614 34.20 -32.53 -8.67
CA VAL A 614 34.26 -33.45 -7.53
C VAL A 614 35.39 -33.02 -6.58
N ILE A 615 35.08 -32.94 -5.30
CA ILE A 615 35.94 -32.39 -4.24
C ILE A 615 36.16 -33.45 -3.15
N GLY A 616 37.37 -33.46 -2.58
CA GLY A 616 37.70 -34.30 -1.41
C GLY A 616 37.57 -35.81 -1.65
N GLY A 617 37.89 -36.29 -2.85
CA GLY A 617 37.84 -37.72 -3.20
C GLY A 617 36.42 -38.28 -3.26
N GLY A 618 35.46 -37.54 -3.82
CA GLY A 618 34.07 -38.00 -3.97
C GLY A 618 33.16 -37.69 -2.77
N ARG A 619 33.67 -37.00 -1.74
CA ARG A 619 32.88 -36.59 -0.56
C ARG A 619 31.93 -35.43 -0.84
N GLN A 620 32.27 -34.57 -1.79
CA GLN A 620 31.46 -33.44 -2.23
C GLN A 620 31.51 -33.29 -3.76
N GLN A 621 30.44 -32.74 -4.34
CA GLN A 621 30.38 -32.31 -5.74
C GLN A 621 29.74 -30.92 -5.83
N GLU A 622 30.28 -30.08 -6.72
CA GLU A 622 29.65 -28.84 -7.17
C GLU A 622 29.29 -28.94 -8.65
N ASP A 623 28.00 -28.82 -8.96
CA ASP A 623 27.49 -28.77 -10.33
C ASP A 623 26.94 -27.37 -10.65
N VAL A 624 27.47 -26.73 -11.68
CA VAL A 624 27.15 -25.36 -12.07
C VAL A 624 26.28 -25.39 -13.33
N TYR A 625 25.02 -25.04 -13.18
CA TYR A 625 24.08 -24.95 -14.29
C TYR A 625 23.93 -23.53 -14.79
N ARG A 626 23.93 -23.37 -16.12
CA ARG A 626 23.30 -22.24 -16.80
C ARG A 626 21.84 -22.61 -17.01
N ILE A 627 20.94 -21.73 -16.61
CA ILE A 627 19.49 -21.93 -16.63
C ILE A 627 18.92 -20.78 -17.46
N THR A 628 18.44 -21.11 -18.67
CA THR A 628 18.07 -20.13 -19.69
C THR A 628 16.59 -20.24 -20.01
N ASN A 629 15.86 -19.12 -20.05
CA ASN A 629 14.52 -19.11 -20.61
C ASN A 629 14.61 -19.19 -22.14
N THR A 630 14.27 -20.35 -22.69
CA THR A 630 14.17 -20.64 -24.13
C THR A 630 12.75 -20.55 -24.67
N GLY A 631 11.78 -20.17 -23.83
CA GLY A 631 10.38 -19.93 -24.20
C GLY A 631 10.17 -18.59 -24.91
N GLN A 632 8.90 -18.28 -25.21
CA GLN A 632 8.48 -17.00 -25.82
C GLN A 632 7.86 -16.02 -24.81
N SER A 633 7.78 -16.41 -23.54
CA SER A 633 7.12 -15.70 -22.43
C SER A 633 8.09 -15.55 -21.24
N SER A 634 7.89 -14.54 -20.39
CA SER A 634 8.66 -14.42 -19.15
C SER A 634 8.30 -15.54 -18.16
N VAL A 635 9.30 -16.00 -17.39
CA VAL A 635 9.05 -16.77 -16.17
C VAL A 635 9.02 -15.79 -15.00
N ASP A 636 7.93 -15.80 -14.24
CA ASP A 636 7.61 -14.78 -13.24
C ASP A 636 7.86 -15.29 -11.79
N THR A 637 7.77 -14.39 -10.81
CA THR A 637 7.81 -14.68 -9.36
C THR A 637 9.19 -15.23 -8.92
N HIS A 638 9.27 -16.48 -8.47
CA HIS A 638 10.52 -17.18 -8.14
C HIS A 638 10.61 -18.47 -8.95
N LEU A 639 11.81 -18.99 -9.13
CA LEU A 639 12.07 -20.28 -9.77
C LEU A 639 12.55 -21.29 -8.72
N LEU A 640 11.86 -22.42 -8.55
CA LEU A 640 12.30 -23.54 -7.73
C LEU A 640 12.95 -24.59 -8.63
N LEU A 641 14.16 -24.97 -8.27
CA LEU A 641 14.97 -25.97 -8.95
C LEU A 641 14.95 -27.25 -8.11
N MET A 642 14.00 -28.11 -8.41
CA MET A 642 13.76 -29.39 -7.74
C MET A 642 14.78 -30.43 -8.22
N VAL A 643 15.57 -31.02 -7.32
CA VAL A 643 16.52 -32.08 -7.65
C VAL A 643 15.83 -33.44 -7.52
N ARG A 644 15.39 -34.01 -8.64
CA ARG A 644 14.68 -35.30 -8.69
C ARG A 644 15.64 -36.47 -8.75
N GLY A 645 15.33 -37.56 -8.04
CA GLY A 645 16.07 -38.81 -8.15
C GLY A 645 17.49 -38.76 -7.59
N LEU A 646 17.75 -37.84 -6.64
CA LEU A 646 19.03 -37.78 -5.95
C LEU A 646 19.28 -39.08 -5.17
N SER A 647 20.40 -39.75 -5.44
CA SER A 647 20.79 -40.96 -4.71
C SER A 647 20.89 -40.68 -3.21
N GLY A 648 20.23 -41.51 -2.39
CA GLY A 648 20.25 -41.42 -0.92
C GLY A 648 21.61 -41.58 -0.24
N LEU A 649 22.70 -41.74 -1.01
CA LEU A 649 24.08 -41.59 -0.53
C LEU A 649 24.50 -40.11 -0.39
N TYR A 650 23.71 -39.16 -0.91
CA TYR A 650 24.01 -37.73 -0.96
C TYR A 650 22.84 -36.88 -0.45
N ARG A 651 23.15 -35.68 0.04
CA ARG A 651 22.21 -34.60 0.32
C ARG A 651 22.63 -33.33 -0.41
N MET A 652 21.67 -32.51 -0.84
CA MET A 652 21.98 -31.18 -1.37
C MET A 652 22.31 -30.23 -0.20
N GLY A 653 23.57 -29.88 -0.05
CA GLY A 653 24.10 -29.06 1.04
C GLY A 653 23.81 -27.56 0.94
N ASN A 654 23.22 -27.10 -0.17
CA ASN A 654 22.71 -25.74 -0.34
C ASN A 654 21.25 -25.70 -0.80
N ALA A 655 20.45 -26.72 -0.46
CA ALA A 655 19.01 -26.67 -0.67
C ALA A 655 18.39 -25.53 0.15
N SER A 656 17.39 -24.85 -0.41
CA SER A 656 16.53 -23.91 0.31
C SER A 656 15.46 -24.63 1.14
N GLY A 657 15.18 -25.89 0.81
CA GLY A 657 14.26 -26.76 1.52
C GLY A 657 14.16 -28.14 0.87
N THR A 658 13.26 -28.94 1.40
CA THR A 658 12.87 -30.24 0.86
C THR A 658 11.37 -30.22 0.62
N ALA A 659 10.92 -30.77 -0.51
CA ALA A 659 9.50 -30.87 -0.81
C ALA A 659 8.81 -31.95 0.04
N SER A 660 7.48 -31.91 0.07
CA SER A 660 6.58 -32.91 0.67
C SER A 660 6.93 -34.39 0.37
N ASN A 661 7.56 -34.67 -0.77
CA ASN A 661 7.97 -36.01 -1.24
C ASN A 661 9.43 -36.41 -0.91
N GLY A 662 10.22 -35.53 -0.31
CA GLY A 662 11.62 -35.77 0.02
C GLY A 662 12.66 -35.25 -0.99
N ASP A 663 12.27 -34.75 -2.17
CA ASP A 663 13.21 -34.15 -3.13
C ASP A 663 13.71 -32.78 -2.62
N PRO A 664 15.03 -32.53 -2.54
CA PRO A 664 15.58 -31.24 -2.16
C PRO A 664 15.49 -30.22 -3.30
N TYR A 665 15.35 -28.93 -2.97
CA TYR A 665 15.23 -27.88 -3.97
C TYR A 665 16.04 -26.63 -3.66
N LEU A 666 16.44 -25.90 -4.69
CA LEU A 666 17.00 -24.54 -4.59
C LEU A 666 15.94 -23.52 -5.02
N ARG A 667 15.50 -22.65 -4.10
CA ARG A 667 14.69 -21.49 -4.44
C ARG A 667 15.59 -20.42 -5.03
N VAL A 668 15.16 -19.87 -6.15
CA VAL A 668 15.84 -18.79 -6.86
C VAL A 668 14.90 -17.60 -6.97
N PHE A 669 15.20 -16.57 -6.19
CA PHE A 669 14.69 -15.24 -6.45
C PHE A 669 15.25 -14.75 -7.79
N LEU A 670 14.35 -14.28 -8.65
CA LEU A 670 14.66 -13.77 -9.98
C LEU A 670 14.92 -12.25 -9.89
N THR A 671 15.85 -11.74 -10.69
CA THR A 671 16.10 -10.30 -10.78
C THR A 671 14.82 -9.61 -11.27
N ASN A 672 14.36 -8.57 -10.58
CA ASN A 672 13.08 -7.90 -10.85
C ASN A 672 11.85 -8.84 -10.84
N GLY A 673 11.95 -10.04 -10.25
CA GLY A 673 10.86 -11.03 -10.25
C GLY A 673 10.55 -11.63 -11.64
N LEU A 674 11.53 -11.59 -12.55
CA LEU A 674 11.41 -12.00 -13.95
C LEU A 674 12.64 -12.78 -14.44
N LEU A 675 12.40 -13.69 -15.39
CA LEU A 675 13.41 -14.22 -16.30
C LEU A 675 12.84 -14.12 -17.72
N LEU A 676 13.33 -13.16 -18.50
CA LEU A 676 12.82 -12.85 -19.84
C LEU A 676 13.31 -13.88 -20.88
N PRO A 677 12.61 -14.04 -22.02
CA PRO A 677 13.09 -14.86 -23.14
C PRO A 677 14.54 -14.54 -23.53
N GLY A 678 15.38 -15.58 -23.63
CA GLY A 678 16.80 -15.48 -23.92
C GLY A 678 17.71 -15.21 -22.71
N GLU A 679 17.18 -14.80 -21.55
CA GLU A 679 18.01 -14.56 -20.36
C GLU A 679 18.50 -15.86 -19.70
N SER A 680 19.75 -15.85 -19.24
CA SER A 680 20.34 -16.91 -18.42
C SER A 680 20.61 -16.45 -16.99
N ILE A 681 20.35 -17.33 -16.03
CA ILE A 681 20.93 -17.27 -14.68
C ILE A 681 21.88 -18.45 -14.46
N VAL A 682 22.90 -18.26 -13.62
CA VAL A 682 23.85 -19.33 -13.25
C VAL A 682 23.62 -19.73 -11.79
N ARG A 683 23.50 -21.03 -11.52
CA ARG A 683 23.26 -21.57 -10.16
C ARG A 683 24.12 -22.81 -9.90
N THR A 684 24.69 -22.87 -8.71
CA THR A 684 25.52 -23.99 -8.25
C THR A 684 24.71 -24.89 -7.31
N PHE A 685 24.75 -26.19 -7.57
CA PHE A 685 24.21 -27.23 -6.71
C PHE A 685 25.39 -27.90 -5.98
N ARG A 686 25.31 -27.98 -4.66
CA ARG A 686 26.32 -28.59 -3.80
C ARG A 686 25.80 -29.90 -3.26
N PHE A 687 26.37 -31.02 -3.66
CA PHE A 687 26.02 -32.34 -3.14
C PHE A 687 27.07 -32.82 -2.16
N ASN A 688 26.64 -33.08 -0.93
CA ASN A 688 27.48 -33.58 0.16
C ASN A 688 27.12 -35.04 0.41
N ARG A 689 28.12 -35.94 0.39
CA ARG A 689 27.92 -37.36 0.66
C ARG A 689 27.59 -37.59 2.13
N LEU A 690 26.69 -38.52 2.43
CA LEU A 690 26.28 -38.80 3.81
C LEU A 690 27.40 -39.55 4.58
N PRO A 691 27.58 -39.31 5.89
CA PRO A 691 28.57 -40.04 6.70
C PRO A 691 28.33 -41.55 6.77
N SER A 692 27.09 -42.00 6.57
CA SER A 692 26.68 -43.40 6.54
C SER A 692 26.90 -44.11 5.19
N ALA A 693 27.28 -43.39 4.14
CA ALA A 693 27.51 -43.99 2.83
C ALA A 693 28.86 -44.75 2.79
N PRO A 694 28.92 -45.99 2.26
CA PRO A 694 30.16 -46.78 2.16
C PRO A 694 31.30 -46.00 1.48
N PRO A 695 32.59 -46.28 1.73
CA PRO A 695 33.69 -45.50 1.14
C PRO A 695 33.55 -45.32 -0.40
N PRO A 696 33.81 -44.12 -0.95
CA PRO A 696 33.63 -43.87 -2.39
C PRO A 696 34.60 -44.73 -3.20
N SER A 697 34.07 -45.60 -4.06
CA SER A 697 34.88 -46.42 -4.96
C SER A 697 35.24 -45.66 -6.24
N PRO A 698 36.29 -46.06 -6.99
CA PRO A 698 36.63 -45.44 -8.28
C PRO A 698 35.52 -45.48 -9.33
N ALA A 699 34.54 -46.38 -9.19
CA ALA A 699 33.37 -46.47 -10.06
C ALA A 699 32.19 -45.59 -9.60
N GLN A 700 32.16 -45.13 -8.35
CA GLN A 700 31.11 -44.25 -7.80
C GLN A 700 31.42 -42.77 -8.03
N ALA A 701 31.60 -42.39 -9.29
CA ALA A 701 31.97 -41.03 -9.70
C ALA A 701 30.97 -40.43 -10.69
N PRO A 702 30.92 -39.08 -10.78
CA PRO A 702 30.09 -38.15 -9.98
C PRO A 702 28.77 -38.67 -9.36
N VAL A 703 28.05 -37.79 -8.66
CA VAL A 703 26.59 -37.86 -8.46
C VAL A 703 25.94 -37.87 -9.85
N ARG A 704 25.35 -39.00 -10.24
CA ARG A 704 24.69 -39.23 -11.53
C ARG A 704 23.22 -39.60 -11.35
N GLY A 705 22.44 -39.44 -12.41
CA GLY A 705 21.06 -39.94 -12.48
C GLY A 705 19.99 -39.05 -11.86
N TYR A 706 20.37 -37.91 -11.26
CA TYR A 706 19.40 -36.88 -10.88
C TYR A 706 18.99 -36.04 -12.09
N SER A 707 17.80 -35.43 -12.03
CA SER A 707 17.35 -34.42 -13.00
C SER A 707 16.87 -33.15 -12.29
N LEU A 708 16.69 -32.07 -13.04
CA LEU A 708 16.18 -30.80 -12.54
C LEU A 708 14.76 -30.55 -13.07
N ASP A 709 13.80 -30.56 -12.16
CA ASP A 709 12.45 -30.02 -12.40
C ASP A 709 12.45 -28.52 -12.08
N MET A 710 11.82 -27.72 -12.93
CA MET A 710 11.79 -26.27 -12.84
C MET A 710 10.33 -25.79 -12.66
N LEU A 711 10.03 -25.27 -11.48
CA LEU A 711 8.70 -24.79 -11.09
C LEU A 711 8.74 -23.28 -10.81
N SER A 712 7.67 -22.55 -11.17
CA SER A 712 7.59 -21.10 -11.00
C SER A 712 6.43 -20.69 -10.07
N GLY A 713 6.79 -20.10 -8.92
CA GLY A 713 5.88 -19.66 -7.85
C GLY A 713 6.59 -19.38 -6.52
N GLN A 714 5.85 -18.81 -5.56
CA GLN A 714 6.23 -18.64 -4.15
C GLN A 714 5.74 -19.85 -3.32
N GLY A 715 5.83 -19.84 -1.98
CA GLY A 715 5.34 -20.95 -1.14
C GLY A 715 6.21 -22.21 -1.17
N ASN A 716 5.81 -23.25 -0.43
CA ASN A 716 6.58 -24.50 -0.24
C ASN A 716 5.99 -25.67 -1.05
N PRO A 717 6.80 -26.44 -1.80
CA PRO A 717 6.38 -27.65 -2.54
C PRO A 717 6.37 -28.95 -1.70
#